data_AF-A0A3B9PQ36-F1
#
_entry.id   AF-A0A3B9PQ36-F1
#
_cell.length_a   1.000
_cell.length_b   1.000
_cell.length_c   1.000
_cell.angle_alpha   90.00
_cell.angle_beta   90.00
_cell.angle_gamma   90.00
#
_symmetry.space_group_name_H-M   'P 1'
#
loop_
_entity.id
_entity.type
_entity.pdbx_description
1 polymer ?
#
loop_
_entity_poly.entity_id
_entity_poly.type
_entity_poly.pdbx_seq_one_letter_code
_entity_poly.pdbx_strand_id
1 'polypeptide(L)'
;MAISRNFSFLAEHDPVFLQLASTAEQVFAADPNTTLIKLRQLGEAIAQDVAARVGIAIDDTTTQADLLFRLGREINLDPTIRGLFHTLRIEGNKAAHQFRTLHKEAMDGLRVARALAVWFHQSFGTQGERFRPGPFVPPEDPSAQLSALQAEIERLRADLASQHQALDSNQQLAELMRQEKAQYAALAERMQADAAAAFALAEEQSALVDRLKAEFAARLEALQAELEASRAASRPAAAEAVRQVATRTQRAARSLELSEELTRILIDQQLVDAGWEADSQRLHHARGARPVKGRNRAIAEWPTTGRQAADYVLFAGLTPLAVVEAKRENEHVAGKIPQAERYAAGFAQREGFEPAWRLEGRSAGWPDAQGGSFEVPFAYSSNSRPWLPQLAEYSGTWFRDLRSPANLARPLVDFHSPQGLLDQLTRSREQAEQRLRDEGFAYLRLRPYQELAIQAVEAALAAGRTRCLVAMATGTGKTRTIIGLMYRLLKAERFRRILFLVDRTALGDQALEAFDDALLEQNQPLSKIYNVAALGDMAVEAETRVQVATVQAMVRRLFQADDAAFALPPIDAFDCVIVDEAHRGYTLDQDMTDGELAVRDQAQYLSTYRRVLDYFDAVRIGLTATPAKHTTEIFGKPVYTYSYREAVADDWLIDHEPPIRYETLLSRNGIRFERGETVSAIDLGSGEIEQSELEDELAFEVDAFNRRV
;
A
#
# COMPACT_ATOMS: atom_id res chain seq x y z
N MET A 1 30.38 8.40 -28.35
CA MET A 1 29.36 7.74 -27.50
C MET A 1 28.23 7.27 -28.39
N ALA A 2 27.89 5.98 -28.36
CA ALA A 2 26.67 5.51 -29.04
C ALA A 2 25.46 6.19 -28.39
N ILE A 3 24.68 6.90 -29.18
CA ILE A 3 23.48 7.63 -28.71
C ILE A 3 22.45 6.57 -28.28
N SER A 4 22.03 6.62 -27.00
CA SER A 4 20.93 5.79 -26.52
C SER A 4 19.69 5.97 -27.39
N ARG A 5 19.07 4.87 -27.82
CA ARG A 5 17.89 4.93 -28.70
C ARG A 5 16.63 5.26 -27.93
N ASN A 6 16.50 4.80 -26.67
CA ASN A 6 15.30 5.04 -25.89
C ASN A 6 15.38 6.24 -24.95
N PHE A 7 16.57 6.77 -24.62
CA PHE A 7 16.76 7.80 -23.59
C PHE A 7 17.46 9.07 -24.07
N SER A 8 17.71 9.24 -25.38
CA SER A 8 18.41 10.40 -25.94
C SER A 8 17.84 11.77 -25.52
N PHE A 9 16.53 11.86 -25.26
CA PHE A 9 15.87 13.08 -24.79
C PHE A 9 16.31 13.53 -23.38
N LEU A 10 16.98 12.66 -22.61
CA LEU A 10 17.56 13.04 -21.31
C LEU A 10 18.80 13.94 -21.45
N ALA A 11 19.33 14.15 -22.67
CA ALA A 11 20.43 15.08 -22.93
C ALA A 11 20.13 16.53 -22.54
N GLU A 12 18.84 16.90 -22.40
CA GLU A 12 18.43 18.23 -21.94
C GLU A 12 18.60 18.41 -20.41
N HIS A 13 18.71 17.30 -19.69
CA HIS A 13 18.77 17.26 -18.23
C HIS A 13 20.21 17.03 -17.75
N ASP A 14 20.37 16.63 -16.49
CA ASP A 14 21.69 16.34 -15.94
C ASP A 14 22.40 15.20 -16.71
N PRO A 15 23.68 15.35 -17.07
CA PRO A 15 24.43 14.33 -17.83
C PRO A 15 24.42 12.95 -17.18
N VAL A 16 24.30 12.87 -15.84
CA VAL A 16 24.26 11.59 -15.12
C VAL A 16 23.08 10.73 -15.56
N PHE A 17 21.92 11.33 -15.89
CA PHE A 17 20.74 10.58 -16.28
C PHE A 17 20.93 9.86 -17.62
N LEU A 18 21.41 10.59 -18.62
CA LEU A 18 21.67 10.01 -19.94
C LEU A 18 22.79 8.97 -19.87
N GLN A 19 23.83 9.21 -19.07
CA GLN A 19 24.93 8.27 -18.90
C GLN A 19 24.47 6.96 -18.26
N LEU A 20 23.72 7.03 -17.16
CA LEU A 20 23.18 5.84 -16.47
C LEU A 20 22.26 5.04 -17.40
N ALA A 21 21.34 5.72 -18.09
CA ALA A 21 20.40 5.09 -19.01
C ALA A 21 21.09 4.45 -20.23
N SER A 22 22.06 5.15 -20.84
CA SER A 22 22.82 4.64 -21.98
C SER A 22 23.68 3.45 -21.59
N THR A 23 24.29 3.49 -20.40
CA THR A 23 25.06 2.37 -19.86
C THR A 23 24.16 1.15 -19.69
N ALA A 24 22.98 1.32 -19.09
CA ALA A 24 22.02 0.24 -18.87
C ALA A 24 21.56 -0.44 -20.17
N GLU A 25 21.31 0.33 -21.24
CA GLU A 25 20.98 -0.21 -22.56
C GLU A 25 22.14 -0.97 -23.21
N GLN A 26 23.36 -0.45 -23.10
CA GLN A 26 24.54 -1.03 -23.74
C GLN A 26 24.92 -2.38 -23.12
N VAL A 27 24.81 -2.49 -21.80
CA VAL A 27 25.19 -3.71 -21.07
C VAL A 27 24.07 -4.76 -21.02
N PHE A 28 22.86 -4.45 -21.50
CA PHE A 28 21.69 -5.34 -21.45
C PHE A 28 21.95 -6.77 -21.94
N ALA A 29 22.57 -6.91 -23.11
CA ALA A 29 22.81 -8.23 -23.69
C ALA A 29 23.84 -9.03 -22.88
N ALA A 30 24.90 -8.35 -22.43
CA ALA A 30 26.03 -8.98 -21.75
C ALA A 30 25.74 -9.28 -20.27
N ASP A 31 25.12 -8.34 -19.56
CA ASP A 31 24.90 -8.40 -18.12
C ASP A 31 23.56 -7.76 -17.71
N PRO A 32 22.47 -8.56 -17.66
CA PRO A 32 21.17 -8.07 -17.21
C PRO A 32 21.17 -7.60 -15.75
N ASN A 33 22.13 -8.05 -14.94
CA ASN A 33 22.25 -7.66 -13.54
C ASN A 33 22.71 -6.21 -13.43
N THR A 34 23.79 -5.86 -14.13
CA THR A 34 24.28 -4.49 -14.19
C THR A 34 23.26 -3.56 -14.81
N THR A 35 22.49 -4.00 -15.82
CA THR A 35 21.38 -3.20 -16.36
C THR A 35 20.40 -2.79 -15.27
N LEU A 36 19.86 -3.72 -14.49
CA LEU A 36 18.92 -3.41 -13.42
C LEU A 36 19.50 -2.49 -12.34
N ILE A 37 20.76 -2.70 -11.95
CA ILE A 37 21.47 -1.83 -10.99
C ILE A 37 21.56 -0.40 -11.52
N LYS A 38 21.92 -0.22 -12.80
CA LYS A 38 22.03 1.12 -13.43
C LYS A 38 20.67 1.79 -13.59
N LEU A 39 19.62 1.04 -13.91
CA LEU A 39 18.25 1.57 -13.99
C LEU A 39 17.69 1.98 -12.62
N ARG A 40 18.03 1.24 -11.56
CA ARG A 40 17.74 1.67 -10.19
C ARG A 40 18.46 2.97 -9.85
N GLN A 41 19.76 3.07 -10.15
CA GLN A 41 20.52 4.31 -9.93
C GLN A 41 19.92 5.50 -10.70
N LEU A 42 19.43 5.27 -11.91
CA LEU A 42 18.69 6.29 -12.68
C LEU A 42 17.40 6.72 -11.94
N GLY A 43 16.63 5.76 -11.43
CA GLY A 43 15.44 6.05 -10.63
C GLY A 43 15.75 6.82 -9.34
N GLU A 44 16.83 6.46 -8.63
CA GLU A 44 17.30 7.19 -7.44
C GLU A 44 17.68 8.64 -7.79
N ALA A 45 18.48 8.83 -8.84
CA ALA A 45 18.92 10.16 -9.27
C ALA A 45 17.74 11.05 -9.70
N ILE A 46 16.75 10.50 -10.43
CA ILE A 46 15.52 11.23 -10.79
C ILE A 46 14.74 11.62 -9.52
N ALA A 47 14.58 10.72 -8.55
CA ALA A 47 13.87 11.04 -7.31
C ALA A 47 14.58 12.14 -6.50
N GLN A 48 15.92 12.09 -6.42
CA GLN A 48 16.74 13.10 -5.75
C GLN A 48 16.63 14.48 -6.41
N ASP A 49 16.65 14.55 -7.73
CA ASP A 49 16.46 15.82 -8.46
C ASP A 49 15.07 16.43 -8.23
N VAL A 50 14.02 15.61 -8.27
CA VAL A 50 12.66 16.09 -7.95
C VAL A 50 12.59 16.58 -6.50
N ALA A 51 13.19 15.86 -5.55
CA ALA A 51 13.23 16.23 -4.13
C ALA A 51 13.98 17.55 -3.90
N ALA A 52 15.12 17.75 -4.56
CA ALA A 52 15.87 19.00 -4.47
C ALA A 52 15.06 20.19 -5.01
N ARG A 53 14.32 20.02 -6.12
CA ARG A 53 13.44 21.07 -6.68
C ARG A 53 12.32 21.52 -5.76
N VAL A 54 11.91 20.68 -4.80
CA VAL A 54 10.84 20.98 -3.84
C VAL A 54 11.38 21.25 -2.44
N GLY A 55 12.71 21.23 -2.25
CA GLY A 55 13.35 21.52 -0.98
C GLY A 55 13.13 20.47 0.09
N ILE A 56 13.08 19.19 -0.31
CA ILE A 56 13.16 18.08 0.63
C ILE A 56 14.65 17.85 0.91
N ALA A 57 15.03 17.95 2.19
CA ALA A 57 16.37 17.63 2.64
C ALA A 57 16.66 16.15 2.42
N ILE A 58 17.85 15.86 1.89
CA ILE A 58 18.37 14.53 1.66
C ILE A 58 19.64 14.44 2.50
N ASP A 59 19.68 13.51 3.44
CA ASP A 59 20.84 13.22 4.26
C ASP A 59 21.37 11.80 3.98
N ASP A 60 22.53 11.46 4.54
CA ASP A 60 23.16 10.14 4.35
C ASP A 60 22.30 8.97 4.87
N THR A 61 21.27 9.25 5.67
CA THR A 61 20.35 8.25 6.21
C THR A 61 19.03 8.16 5.46
N THR A 62 18.80 9.08 4.52
CA THR A 62 17.57 9.17 3.75
C THR A 62 17.58 8.11 2.66
N THR A 63 16.74 7.12 2.87
CA THR A 63 16.55 6.02 1.95
C THR A 63 15.65 6.41 0.78
N GLN A 64 15.64 5.59 -0.27
CA GLN A 64 14.79 5.86 -1.44
C GLN A 64 13.29 5.76 -1.09
N ALA A 65 12.86 4.80 -0.26
CA ALA A 65 11.46 4.70 0.12
C ALA A 65 11.02 5.91 0.97
N ASP A 66 11.84 6.37 1.90
CA ASP A 66 11.56 7.58 2.68
C ASP A 66 11.51 8.83 1.78
N LEU A 67 12.44 8.96 0.82
CA LEU A 67 12.41 10.05 -0.16
C LEU A 67 11.11 10.08 -0.97
N LEU A 68 10.68 8.92 -1.48
CA LEU A 68 9.41 8.79 -2.22
C LEU A 68 8.18 9.03 -1.33
N PHE A 69 8.26 8.67 -0.05
CA PHE A 69 7.22 8.99 0.93
C PHE A 69 7.11 10.50 1.17
N ARG A 70 8.25 11.18 1.40
CA ARG A 70 8.33 12.63 1.55
C ARG A 70 7.83 13.35 0.30
N LEU A 71 8.22 12.91 -0.90
CA LEU A 71 7.71 13.43 -2.18
C LEU A 71 6.19 13.23 -2.32
N GLY A 72 5.68 12.05 -1.97
CA GLY A 72 4.25 11.77 -1.96
C GLY A 72 3.48 12.71 -1.04
N ARG A 73 4.07 13.11 0.09
CA ARG A 73 3.49 14.04 1.04
C ARG A 73 3.55 15.49 0.57
N GLU A 74 4.68 15.91 -0.01
CA GLU A 74 4.95 17.33 -0.31
C GLU A 74 4.30 17.79 -1.62
N ILE A 75 4.31 16.95 -2.66
CA ILE A 75 3.78 17.29 -4.00
C ILE A 75 2.60 16.44 -4.44
N ASN A 76 2.09 15.55 -3.56
CA ASN A 76 1.07 14.56 -3.91
C ASN A 76 1.48 13.79 -5.18
N LEU A 77 2.71 13.25 -5.15
CA LEU A 77 3.31 12.52 -6.28
C LEU A 77 2.37 11.42 -6.76
N ASP A 78 2.14 11.38 -8.08
CA ASP A 78 1.17 10.46 -8.67
C ASP A 78 1.47 9.00 -8.29
N PRO A 79 0.46 8.23 -7.85
CA PRO A 79 0.70 6.88 -7.38
C PRO A 79 1.24 5.94 -8.46
N THR A 80 0.92 6.15 -9.73
CA THR A 80 1.46 5.36 -10.86
C THR A 80 2.98 5.56 -10.94
N ILE A 81 3.44 6.80 -10.82
CA ILE A 81 4.87 7.15 -10.85
C ILE A 81 5.58 6.55 -9.63
N ARG A 82 4.96 6.58 -8.45
CA ARG A 82 5.47 5.89 -7.26
C ARG A 82 5.60 4.38 -7.50
N GLY A 83 4.65 3.77 -8.21
CA GLY A 83 4.71 2.38 -8.65
C GLY A 83 5.92 2.11 -9.56
N LEU A 84 6.18 2.96 -10.56
CA LEU A 84 7.35 2.83 -11.43
C LEU A 84 8.68 2.88 -10.65
N PHE A 85 8.82 3.83 -9.73
CA PHE A 85 9.98 3.88 -8.83
C PHE A 85 10.10 2.62 -7.97
N HIS A 86 8.98 2.14 -7.43
CA HIS A 86 8.94 0.95 -6.61
C HIS A 86 9.39 -0.30 -7.38
N THR A 87 8.87 -0.52 -8.60
CA THR A 87 9.27 -1.65 -9.46
C THR A 87 10.78 -1.63 -9.75
N LEU A 88 11.34 -0.47 -10.16
CA LEU A 88 12.78 -0.36 -10.39
C LEU A 88 13.62 -0.61 -9.14
N ARG A 89 13.15 -0.14 -7.99
CA ARG A 89 13.82 -0.35 -6.70
C ARG A 89 13.85 -1.83 -6.33
N ILE A 90 12.71 -2.53 -6.42
CA ILE A 90 12.60 -3.95 -6.08
C ILE A 90 13.49 -4.79 -7.00
N GLU A 91 13.37 -4.62 -8.32
CA GLU A 91 14.16 -5.38 -9.28
C GLU A 91 15.65 -5.06 -9.19
N GLY A 92 16.01 -3.80 -8.98
CA GLY A 92 17.40 -3.40 -8.75
C GLY A 92 18.00 -3.92 -7.43
N ASN A 93 17.19 -4.03 -6.36
CA ASN A 93 17.61 -4.67 -5.10
C ASN A 93 17.86 -6.16 -5.29
N LYS A 94 16.94 -6.88 -5.97
CA LYS A 94 17.12 -8.30 -6.29
C LYS A 94 18.41 -8.52 -7.08
N ALA A 95 18.66 -7.69 -8.08
CA ALA A 95 19.88 -7.69 -8.88
C ALA A 95 21.15 -7.52 -8.01
N ALA A 96 21.16 -6.52 -7.14
CA ALA A 96 22.31 -6.26 -6.26
C ALA A 96 22.61 -7.40 -5.27
N HIS A 97 21.59 -8.11 -4.77
CA HIS A 97 21.75 -9.10 -3.68
C HIS A 97 21.73 -10.56 -4.12
N GLN A 98 21.07 -10.93 -5.23
CA GLN A 98 20.81 -12.33 -5.59
C GLN A 98 21.73 -12.89 -6.69
N PHE A 99 22.63 -12.08 -7.25
CA PHE A 99 23.67 -12.45 -8.24
C PHE A 99 23.18 -13.21 -9.50
N ARG A 100 21.85 -13.32 -9.71
CA ARG A 100 21.22 -13.98 -10.86
C ARG A 100 19.97 -13.21 -11.24
N THR A 101 19.99 -12.59 -12.42
CA THR A 101 18.84 -11.90 -13.01
C THR A 101 18.61 -12.42 -14.42
N LEU A 102 17.37 -12.38 -14.88
CA LEU A 102 16.99 -12.80 -16.22
C LEU A 102 16.96 -11.59 -17.16
N HIS A 103 17.30 -11.78 -18.45
CA HIS A 103 17.18 -10.73 -19.47
C HIS A 103 15.76 -10.16 -19.57
N LYS A 104 14.74 -10.96 -19.27
CA LYS A 104 13.36 -10.50 -19.18
C LYS A 104 13.18 -9.43 -18.11
N GLU A 105 13.67 -9.65 -16.89
CA GLU A 105 13.57 -8.70 -15.78
C GLU A 105 14.27 -7.38 -16.14
N ALA A 106 15.45 -7.46 -16.77
CA ALA A 106 16.16 -6.30 -17.27
C ALA A 106 15.40 -5.56 -18.39
N MET A 107 14.70 -6.28 -19.28
CA MET A 107 13.88 -5.67 -20.34
C MET A 107 12.66 -4.95 -19.78
N ASP A 108 11.99 -5.56 -18.80
CA ASP A 108 10.88 -4.94 -18.10
C ASP A 108 11.35 -3.70 -17.32
N GLY A 109 12.52 -3.79 -16.66
CA GLY A 109 13.20 -2.66 -16.06
C GLY A 109 13.45 -1.51 -17.04
N LEU A 110 13.95 -1.79 -18.25
CA LEU A 110 14.19 -0.77 -19.28
C LEU A 110 12.91 -0.04 -19.67
N ARG A 111 11.79 -0.77 -19.79
CA ARG A 111 10.48 -0.18 -20.12
C ARG A 111 9.95 0.69 -19.00
N VAL A 112 10.05 0.23 -17.75
CA VAL A 112 9.65 1.00 -16.57
C VAL A 112 10.49 2.26 -16.42
N ALA A 113 11.82 2.14 -16.54
CA ALA A 113 12.75 3.27 -16.48
C ALA A 113 12.51 4.28 -17.60
N ARG A 114 12.16 3.82 -18.80
CA ARG A 114 11.78 4.71 -19.90
C ARG A 114 10.49 5.46 -19.62
N ALA A 115 9.46 4.78 -19.12
CA ALA A 115 8.20 5.44 -18.75
C ALA A 115 8.44 6.52 -17.69
N LEU A 116 9.27 6.21 -16.69
CA LEU A 116 9.69 7.17 -15.66
C LEU A 116 10.48 8.35 -16.24
N ALA A 117 11.43 8.09 -17.14
CA ALA A 117 12.21 9.12 -17.81
C ALA A 117 11.34 10.03 -18.71
N VAL A 118 10.36 9.47 -19.41
CA VAL A 118 9.37 10.23 -20.20
C VAL A 118 8.55 11.15 -19.29
N TRP A 119 8.02 10.62 -18.18
CA TRP A 119 7.29 11.44 -17.20
C TRP A 119 8.14 12.60 -16.67
N PHE A 120 9.39 12.32 -16.31
CA PHE A 120 10.32 13.34 -15.83
C PHE A 120 10.59 14.40 -16.89
N HIS A 121 10.88 13.98 -18.13
CA HIS A 121 11.12 14.92 -19.24
C HIS A 121 9.87 15.74 -19.60
N GLN A 122 8.67 15.17 -19.53
CA GLN A 122 7.42 15.94 -19.71
C GLN A 122 7.16 16.92 -18.56
N SER A 123 7.68 16.64 -17.35
CA SER A 123 7.52 17.50 -16.18
C SER A 123 8.47 18.71 -16.20
N PHE A 124 9.72 18.53 -16.67
CA PHE A 124 10.78 19.53 -16.53
C PHE A 124 11.49 19.92 -17.84
N GLY A 125 11.25 19.22 -18.94
CA GLY A 125 11.86 19.53 -20.23
C GLY A 125 11.19 20.70 -20.96
N THR A 126 11.91 21.27 -21.92
CA THR A 126 11.54 22.46 -22.70
C THR A 126 10.23 22.28 -23.47
N GLN A 127 9.99 21.09 -24.02
CA GLN A 127 8.76 20.76 -24.76
C GLN A 127 7.58 20.41 -23.84
N GLY A 128 7.84 20.09 -22.57
CA GLY A 128 6.84 19.68 -21.59
C GLY A 128 5.88 18.61 -22.14
N GLU A 129 4.57 18.85 -21.99
CA GLU A 129 3.49 17.96 -22.44
C GLU A 129 3.43 17.73 -23.96
N ARG A 130 4.04 18.61 -24.76
CA ARG A 130 4.07 18.46 -26.22
C ARG A 130 5.06 17.40 -26.66
N PHE A 131 5.95 16.98 -25.76
CA PHE A 131 6.89 15.90 -26.03
C PHE A 131 6.14 14.58 -26.23
N ARG A 132 6.30 13.99 -27.41
CA ARG A 132 5.80 12.66 -27.75
C ARG A 132 6.99 11.72 -27.91
N PRO A 133 7.20 10.79 -26.97
CA PRO A 133 8.25 9.80 -27.14
C PRO A 133 7.94 8.90 -28.34
N GLY A 134 8.96 8.49 -29.09
CA GLY A 134 8.82 7.45 -30.10
C GLY A 134 8.43 6.09 -29.48
N PRO A 135 8.20 5.04 -30.29
CA PRO A 135 8.03 3.69 -29.77
C PRO A 135 9.28 3.21 -29.03
N PHE A 136 9.11 2.31 -28.06
CA PHE A 136 10.24 1.64 -27.42
C PHE A 136 10.94 0.72 -28.43
N VAL A 137 12.26 0.82 -28.51
CA VAL A 137 13.10 -0.02 -29.36
C VAL A 137 13.83 -1.01 -28.45
N PRO A 138 13.39 -2.28 -28.37
CA PRO A 138 14.01 -3.26 -27.49
C PRO A 138 15.44 -3.57 -27.96
N PRO A 139 16.44 -3.62 -27.04
CA PRO A 139 17.74 -4.18 -27.36
C PRO A 139 17.64 -5.67 -27.70
N GLU A 140 18.66 -6.21 -28.38
CA GLU A 140 18.72 -7.63 -28.72
C GLU A 140 18.76 -8.49 -27.46
N ASP A 141 17.78 -9.38 -27.31
CA ASP A 141 17.72 -10.35 -26.21
C ASP A 141 18.42 -11.65 -26.60
N PRO A 142 19.61 -11.94 -26.04
CA PRO A 142 20.34 -13.17 -26.36
C PRO A 142 19.62 -14.42 -25.83
N SER A 143 18.70 -14.28 -24.87
CA SER A 143 17.93 -15.37 -24.27
C SER A 143 16.63 -15.72 -25.03
N ALA A 144 16.30 -14.99 -26.09
CA ALA A 144 15.03 -15.15 -26.80
C ALA A 144 14.80 -16.58 -27.34
N GLN A 145 15.84 -17.21 -27.90
CA GLN A 145 15.76 -18.59 -28.41
C GLN A 145 15.53 -19.60 -27.27
N LEU A 146 16.24 -19.44 -26.16
CA LEU A 146 16.07 -20.28 -24.97
C LEU A 146 14.65 -20.15 -24.40
N SER A 147 14.14 -18.91 -24.33
CA SER A 147 12.78 -18.63 -23.85
C SER A 147 11.70 -19.26 -24.75
N ALA A 148 11.89 -19.22 -26.07
CA ALA A 148 10.98 -19.87 -27.02
C ALA A 148 10.96 -21.40 -26.83
N LEU A 149 12.13 -22.00 -26.62
CA LEU A 149 12.27 -23.44 -26.40
C LEU A 149 11.65 -23.87 -25.06
N GLN A 150 11.82 -23.08 -24.00
CA GLN A 150 11.17 -23.31 -22.72
C GLN A 150 9.64 -23.30 -22.83
N ALA A 151 9.09 -22.34 -23.58
CA ALA A 151 7.66 -22.29 -23.84
C ALA A 151 7.18 -23.52 -24.62
N GLU A 152 7.98 -24.02 -25.57
CA GLU A 152 7.64 -25.24 -26.31
C GLU A 152 7.68 -26.49 -25.43
N ILE A 153 8.69 -26.61 -24.55
CA ILE A 153 8.80 -27.69 -23.56
C ILE A 153 7.61 -27.70 -22.62
N GLU A 154 7.22 -26.54 -22.07
CA GLU A 154 6.07 -26.44 -21.18
C GLU A 154 4.75 -26.76 -21.91
N ARG A 155 4.60 -26.31 -23.17
CA ARG A 155 3.45 -26.69 -24.00
C ARG A 155 3.36 -28.20 -24.20
N LEU A 156 4.47 -28.85 -24.60
CA LEU A 156 4.48 -30.30 -24.80
C LEU A 156 4.28 -31.07 -23.50
N ARG A 157 4.80 -30.60 -22.37
CA ARG A 157 4.50 -31.18 -21.05
C ARG A 157 3.02 -31.11 -20.73
N ALA A 158 2.38 -29.96 -20.99
CA ALA A 158 0.95 -29.79 -20.78
C ALA A 158 0.13 -30.70 -21.71
N ASP A 159 0.53 -30.83 -22.98
CA ASP A 159 -0.15 -31.70 -23.95
C ASP A 159 -0.01 -33.19 -23.54
N LEU A 160 1.18 -33.63 -23.15
CA LEU A 160 1.46 -34.97 -22.63
C LEU A 160 0.61 -35.30 -21.39
N ALA A 161 0.51 -34.36 -20.45
CA ALA A 161 -0.31 -34.52 -19.25
C ALA A 161 -1.80 -34.68 -19.59
N SER A 162 -2.26 -34.08 -20.69
CA SER A 162 -3.65 -34.14 -21.12
C SER A 162 -4.00 -35.38 -21.97
N GLN A 163 -3.03 -35.98 -22.68
CA GLN A 163 -3.30 -37.01 -23.68
C GLN A 163 -2.92 -38.46 -23.29
N HIS A 164 -2.37 -38.70 -22.11
CA HIS A 164 -2.10 -40.03 -21.52
C HIS A 164 -1.35 -41.07 -22.39
N GLN A 165 -0.86 -40.78 -23.60
CA GLN A 165 -0.09 -41.74 -24.41
C GLN A 165 0.54 -41.12 -25.68
N ALA A 166 1.88 -41.10 -25.74
CA ALA A 166 2.67 -41.37 -26.94
C ALA A 166 4.17 -41.50 -26.55
N LEU A 167 4.80 -42.64 -26.84
CA LEU A 167 6.26 -42.83 -26.65
C LEU A 167 7.06 -41.80 -27.48
N ASP A 168 6.56 -41.43 -28.66
CA ASP A 168 7.19 -40.45 -29.56
C ASP A 168 7.22 -39.04 -28.96
N SER A 169 6.16 -38.63 -28.27
CA SER A 169 6.12 -37.33 -27.58
C SER A 169 7.08 -37.26 -26.39
N ASN A 170 7.33 -38.39 -25.71
CA ASN A 170 8.38 -38.47 -24.68
C ASN A 170 9.79 -38.38 -25.29
N GLN A 171 10.02 -38.97 -26.46
CA GLN A 171 11.29 -38.83 -27.18
C GLN A 171 11.51 -37.39 -27.66
N GLN A 172 10.46 -36.75 -28.19
CA GLN A 172 10.50 -35.35 -28.60
C GLN A 172 10.78 -34.41 -27.41
N LEU A 173 10.12 -34.65 -26.26
CA LEU A 173 10.41 -33.91 -25.03
C LEU A 173 11.86 -34.07 -24.58
N ALA A 174 12.37 -35.31 -24.61
CA ALA A 174 13.76 -35.57 -24.24
C ALA A 174 14.76 -34.87 -25.18
N GLU A 175 14.44 -34.78 -26.47
CA GLU A 175 15.26 -34.06 -27.45
C GLU A 175 15.21 -32.53 -27.22
N LEU A 176 14.04 -31.95 -27.00
CA LEU A 176 13.93 -30.53 -26.68
C LEU A 176 14.64 -30.17 -25.37
N MET A 177 14.60 -31.04 -24.36
CA MET A 177 15.37 -30.83 -23.12
C MET A 177 16.89 -30.88 -23.37
N ARG A 178 17.37 -31.68 -24.32
CA ARG A 178 18.79 -31.66 -24.74
C ARG A 178 19.12 -30.37 -25.48
N GLN A 179 18.25 -29.93 -26.38
CA GLN A 179 18.40 -28.64 -27.07
C GLN A 179 18.38 -27.47 -26.08
N GLU A 180 17.53 -27.51 -25.05
CA GLU A 180 17.47 -26.48 -24.00
C GLU A 180 18.79 -26.42 -23.25
N LYS A 181 19.33 -27.59 -22.87
CA LYS A 181 20.64 -27.66 -22.22
C LYS A 181 21.77 -27.14 -23.12
N ALA A 182 21.74 -27.44 -24.42
CA ALA A 182 22.73 -26.96 -25.37
C ALA A 182 22.62 -25.44 -25.60
N GLN A 183 21.40 -24.92 -25.74
CA GLN A 183 21.12 -23.49 -25.86
C GLN A 183 21.50 -22.72 -24.60
N TYR A 184 21.24 -23.30 -23.43
CA TYR A 184 21.67 -22.74 -22.15
C TYR A 184 23.21 -22.67 -22.06
N ALA A 185 23.92 -23.72 -22.50
CA ALA A 185 25.38 -23.71 -22.54
C ALA A 185 25.92 -22.67 -23.53
N ALA A 186 25.35 -22.57 -24.73
CA ALA A 186 25.73 -21.58 -25.73
C ALA A 186 25.46 -20.14 -25.25
N LEU A 187 24.33 -19.92 -24.58
CA LEU A 187 24.01 -18.63 -23.95
C LEU A 187 25.03 -18.30 -22.85
N ALA A 188 25.38 -19.27 -21.99
CA ALA A 188 26.37 -19.07 -20.94
C ALA A 188 27.76 -18.75 -21.50
N GLU A 189 28.19 -19.42 -22.58
CA GLU A 189 29.44 -19.12 -23.28
C GLU A 189 29.41 -17.72 -23.92
N ARG A 190 28.32 -17.35 -24.60
CA ARG A 190 28.13 -16.01 -25.16
C ARG A 190 28.18 -14.94 -24.07
N MET A 191 27.50 -15.18 -22.95
CA MET A 191 27.53 -14.28 -21.78
C MET A 191 28.93 -14.17 -21.19
N GLN A 192 29.71 -15.25 -21.10
CA GLN A 192 31.10 -15.19 -20.62
C GLN A 192 32.02 -14.42 -21.58
N ALA A 193 31.85 -14.59 -22.89
CA ALA A 193 32.60 -13.85 -23.89
C ALA A 193 32.24 -12.35 -23.86
N ASP A 194 30.95 -12.04 -23.79
CA ASP A 194 30.44 -10.67 -23.73
C ASP A 194 30.77 -10.00 -22.39
N ALA A 195 30.85 -10.76 -21.28
CA ALA A 195 31.19 -10.25 -19.95
C ALA A 195 32.60 -9.64 -19.89
N ALA A 196 33.57 -10.17 -20.63
CA ALA A 196 34.92 -9.58 -20.67
C ALA A 196 34.93 -8.20 -21.35
N ALA A 197 34.17 -8.05 -22.45
CA ALA A 197 34.02 -6.78 -23.14
C ALA A 197 33.16 -5.78 -22.33
N ALA A 198 32.10 -6.27 -21.69
CA ALA A 198 31.23 -5.47 -20.83
C ALA A 198 31.93 -5.03 -19.55
N PHE A 199 32.80 -5.86 -18.96
CA PHE A 199 33.61 -5.51 -17.79
C PHE A 199 34.58 -4.36 -18.13
N ALA A 200 35.28 -4.44 -19.26
CA ALA A 200 36.16 -3.37 -19.72
C ALA A 200 35.39 -2.05 -19.98
N LEU A 201 34.22 -2.14 -20.62
CA LEU A 201 33.33 -0.98 -20.83
C LEU A 201 32.80 -0.43 -19.50
N ALA A 202 32.46 -1.29 -18.54
CA ALA A 202 31.96 -0.92 -17.23
C ALA A 202 33.05 -0.25 -16.37
N GLU A 203 34.31 -0.70 -16.42
CA GLU A 203 35.43 -0.02 -15.76
C GLU A 203 35.67 1.37 -16.34
N GLU A 204 35.68 1.50 -17.67
CA GLU A 204 35.85 2.80 -18.35
C GLU A 204 34.70 3.76 -18.02
N GLN A 205 33.46 3.25 -17.99
CA GLN A 205 32.27 4.03 -17.67
C GLN A 205 32.10 4.30 -16.17
N SER A 206 32.64 3.47 -15.27
CA SER A 206 32.48 3.66 -13.82
C SER A 206 33.13 4.95 -13.37
N ALA A 207 34.38 5.22 -13.77
CA ALA A 207 35.07 6.45 -13.38
C ALA A 207 34.34 7.72 -13.88
N LEU A 208 33.73 7.64 -15.07
CA LEU A 208 32.90 8.72 -15.61
C LEU A 208 31.59 8.88 -14.81
N VAL A 209 30.88 7.78 -14.54
CA VAL A 209 29.64 7.79 -13.76
C VAL A 209 29.88 8.30 -12.34
N ASP A 210 30.98 7.89 -11.69
CA ASP A 210 31.31 8.33 -10.33
C ASP A 210 31.64 9.82 -10.30
N ARG A 211 32.35 10.33 -11.32
CA ARG A 211 32.58 11.77 -11.49
C ARG A 211 31.26 12.53 -11.68
N LEU A 212 30.41 12.07 -12.60
CA LEU A 212 29.11 12.72 -12.86
C LEU A 212 28.19 12.66 -11.65
N LYS A 213 28.23 11.58 -10.85
CA LYS A 213 27.49 11.49 -9.58
C LYS A 213 27.98 12.51 -8.55
N ALA A 214 29.30 12.71 -8.44
CA ALA A 214 29.84 13.72 -7.54
C ALA A 214 29.45 15.14 -7.99
N GLU A 215 29.51 15.43 -9.30
CA GLU A 215 29.04 16.69 -9.88
C GLU A 215 27.54 16.91 -9.65
N PHE A 216 26.74 15.84 -9.80
CA PHE A 216 25.31 15.86 -9.55
C PHE A 216 25.00 16.11 -8.06
N ALA A 217 25.69 15.44 -7.13
CA ALA A 217 25.51 15.66 -5.70
C ALA A 217 25.81 17.12 -5.31
N ALA A 218 26.93 17.67 -5.79
CA ALA A 218 27.28 19.08 -5.56
C ALA A 218 26.22 20.05 -6.12
N ARG A 219 25.63 19.72 -7.27
CA ARG A 219 24.52 20.48 -7.87
C ARG A 219 23.25 20.42 -7.02
N LEU A 220 22.91 19.24 -6.49
CA LEU A 220 21.73 19.08 -5.62
C LEU A 220 21.89 19.89 -4.33
N GLU A 221 23.08 19.85 -3.70
CA GLU A 221 23.39 20.68 -2.53
C GLU A 221 23.26 22.17 -2.82
N ALA A 222 23.77 22.63 -3.97
CA ALA A 222 23.63 24.02 -4.39
C ALA A 222 22.16 24.44 -4.59
N LEU A 223 21.35 23.57 -5.21
CA LEU A 223 19.92 23.82 -5.44
C LEU A 223 19.15 23.87 -4.11
N GLN A 224 19.48 22.99 -3.17
CA GLN A 224 18.89 22.98 -1.83
C GLN A 224 19.24 24.26 -1.07
N ALA A 225 20.50 24.68 -1.08
CA ALA A 225 20.94 25.92 -0.44
C ALA A 225 20.26 27.17 -1.04
N GLU A 226 20.08 27.21 -2.37
CA GLU A 226 19.35 28.28 -3.04
C GLU A 226 17.88 28.33 -2.60
N LEU A 227 17.22 27.18 -2.51
CA LEU A 227 15.82 27.10 -2.10
C LEU A 227 15.63 27.42 -0.60
N GLU A 228 16.57 27.02 0.25
CA GLU A 228 16.59 27.38 1.67
C GLU A 228 16.77 28.90 1.85
N ALA A 229 17.69 29.51 1.11
CA ALA A 229 17.84 30.97 1.09
C ALA A 229 16.57 31.66 0.58
N SER A 230 15.92 31.12 -0.45
CA SER A 230 14.63 31.62 -0.95
C SER A 230 13.50 31.48 0.07
N ARG A 231 13.44 30.36 0.80
CA ARG A 231 12.48 30.12 1.90
C ARG A 231 12.69 31.09 3.07
N ALA A 232 13.95 31.37 3.41
CA ALA A 232 14.31 32.34 4.44
C ALA A 232 13.94 33.78 4.03
N ALA A 233 14.09 34.12 2.75
CA ALA A 233 13.72 35.43 2.22
C ALA A 233 12.20 35.63 2.04
N SER A 234 11.46 34.62 1.57
CA SER A 234 10.02 34.70 1.34
C SER A 234 9.33 33.33 1.37
N ARG A 235 8.64 33.03 2.47
CA ARG A 235 7.83 31.79 2.61
C ARG A 235 6.74 31.64 1.53
N PRO A 236 5.98 32.68 1.14
CA PRO A 236 4.95 32.53 0.09
C PRO A 236 5.54 32.18 -1.28
N ALA A 237 6.68 32.77 -1.65
CA ALA A 237 7.31 32.50 -2.93
C ALA A 237 7.83 31.05 -3.03
N ALA A 238 8.41 30.53 -1.95
CA ALA A 238 8.86 29.15 -1.88
C ALA A 238 7.69 28.15 -1.94
N ALA A 239 6.57 28.44 -1.26
CA ALA A 239 5.37 27.61 -1.33
C ALA A 239 4.78 27.58 -2.75
N GLU A 240 4.82 28.70 -3.48
CA GLU A 240 4.37 28.78 -4.86
C GLU A 240 5.28 27.96 -5.81
N ALA A 241 6.60 27.98 -5.60
CA ALA A 241 7.53 27.16 -6.38
C ALA A 241 7.24 25.64 -6.21
N VAL A 242 7.01 25.18 -4.98
CA VAL A 242 6.62 23.78 -4.70
C VAL A 242 5.30 23.42 -5.38
N ARG A 243 4.29 24.31 -5.32
CA ARG A 243 3.00 24.11 -6.01
C ARG A 243 3.14 24.03 -7.53
N GLN A 244 4.04 24.83 -8.11
CA GLN A 244 4.32 24.77 -9.55
C GLN A 244 4.94 23.43 -9.94
N VAL A 245 5.91 22.93 -9.17
CA VAL A 245 6.49 21.60 -9.39
C VAL A 245 5.41 20.53 -9.27
N ALA A 246 4.62 20.54 -8.20
CA ALA A 246 3.52 19.60 -7.98
C ALA A 246 2.53 19.59 -9.16
N THR A 247 2.17 20.77 -9.66
CA THR A 247 1.26 20.91 -10.81
C THR A 247 1.86 20.31 -12.08
N ARG A 248 3.14 20.58 -12.37
CA ARG A 248 3.83 20.03 -13.56
C ARG A 248 3.93 18.50 -13.49
N THR A 249 4.34 17.96 -12.34
CA THR A 249 4.48 16.51 -12.14
C THR A 249 3.15 15.78 -12.25
N GLN A 250 2.07 16.35 -11.71
CA GLN A 250 0.72 15.77 -11.79
C GLN A 250 0.16 15.84 -13.22
N ARG A 251 0.41 16.93 -13.95
CA ARG A 251 -0.03 17.04 -15.35
C ARG A 251 0.70 16.03 -16.24
N ALA A 252 2.02 15.91 -16.09
CA ALA A 252 2.81 14.93 -16.83
C ALA A 252 2.37 13.48 -16.53
N ALA A 253 2.01 13.18 -15.29
CA ALA A 253 1.51 11.86 -14.92
C ALA A 253 0.19 11.52 -15.63
N ARG A 254 -0.70 12.50 -15.82
CA ARG A 254 -1.97 12.32 -16.55
C ARG A 254 -1.77 12.08 -18.05
N SER A 255 -0.72 12.62 -18.63
CA SER A 255 -0.36 12.40 -20.05
C SER A 255 0.44 11.12 -20.28
N LEU A 256 0.88 10.43 -19.23
CA LEU A 256 1.63 9.19 -19.36
C LEU A 256 0.69 8.06 -19.82
N GLU A 257 0.79 7.70 -21.09
CA GLU A 257 0.09 6.55 -21.66
C GLU A 257 0.85 5.27 -21.33
N LEU A 258 0.30 4.45 -20.42
CA LEU A 258 0.82 3.11 -20.15
C LEU A 258 0.45 2.18 -21.32
N SER A 259 1.44 1.52 -21.91
CA SER A 259 1.19 0.43 -22.85
C SER A 259 0.56 -0.76 -22.11
N GLU A 260 -0.18 -1.61 -22.82
CA GLU A 260 -0.74 -2.84 -22.25
C GLU A 260 0.36 -3.69 -21.60
N GLU A 261 1.50 -3.79 -22.26
CA GLU A 261 2.66 -4.51 -21.77
C GLU A 261 3.19 -3.93 -20.45
N LEU A 262 3.27 -2.59 -20.32
CA LEU A 262 3.66 -1.95 -19.06
C LEU A 262 2.62 -2.15 -17.95
N THR A 263 1.32 -2.11 -18.28
CA THR A 263 0.25 -2.42 -17.33
C THR A 263 0.37 -3.86 -16.82
N ARG A 264 0.67 -4.82 -17.69
CA ARG A 264 0.89 -6.23 -17.28
C ARG A 264 2.12 -6.39 -16.40
N ILE A 265 3.23 -5.70 -16.70
CA ILE A 265 4.42 -5.68 -15.83
C ILE A 265 4.06 -5.19 -14.43
N LEU A 266 3.27 -4.12 -14.32
CA LEU A 266 2.84 -3.58 -13.03
C LEU A 266 1.88 -4.52 -12.28
N ILE A 267 0.94 -5.16 -12.97
CA ILE A 267 0.04 -6.16 -12.36
C ILE A 267 0.79 -7.41 -11.93
N ASP A 268 1.73 -7.90 -12.74
CA ASP A 268 2.61 -9.01 -12.38
C ASP A 268 3.37 -8.68 -11.09
N GLN A 269 3.91 -7.46 -10.98
CA GLN A 269 4.58 -7.01 -9.76
C GLN A 269 3.65 -6.97 -8.55
N GLN A 270 2.43 -6.43 -8.68
CA GLN A 270 1.43 -6.41 -7.61
C GLN A 270 1.04 -7.82 -7.14
N LEU A 271 0.85 -8.74 -8.08
CA LEU A 271 0.58 -10.14 -7.78
C LEU A 271 1.77 -10.80 -7.06
N VAL A 272 3.01 -10.52 -7.49
CA VAL A 272 4.23 -10.99 -6.82
C VAL A 272 4.34 -10.43 -5.40
N ASP A 273 4.08 -9.14 -5.20
CA ASP A 273 4.10 -8.50 -3.89
C ASP A 273 3.03 -9.08 -2.96
N ALA A 274 1.88 -9.52 -3.50
CA ALA A 274 0.86 -10.26 -2.79
C ALA A 274 1.19 -11.76 -2.56
N GLY A 275 2.32 -12.26 -3.07
CA GLY A 275 2.79 -13.63 -2.87
C GLY A 275 2.37 -14.65 -3.94
N TRP A 276 1.93 -14.18 -5.11
CA TRP A 276 1.68 -15.02 -6.28
C TRP A 276 2.92 -15.15 -7.15
N GLU A 277 3.13 -16.31 -7.75
CA GLU A 277 4.05 -16.45 -8.88
C GLU A 277 3.36 -15.88 -10.14
N ALA A 278 3.72 -14.66 -10.53
CA ALA A 278 3.18 -14.01 -11.72
C ALA A 278 4.28 -13.68 -12.72
N ASP A 279 4.02 -14.06 -13.97
CA ASP A 279 4.84 -13.73 -15.13
C ASP A 279 3.95 -13.89 -16.36
N SER A 280 3.27 -12.83 -16.77
CA SER A 280 2.31 -12.87 -17.88
C SER A 280 2.90 -13.37 -19.21
N GLN A 281 4.22 -13.26 -19.40
CA GLN A 281 4.90 -13.73 -20.60
C GLN A 281 5.24 -15.23 -20.53
N ARG A 282 5.70 -15.75 -19.39
CA ARG A 282 6.09 -17.17 -19.22
C ARG A 282 4.93 -18.03 -18.73
N LEU A 283 4.22 -17.56 -17.72
CA LEU A 283 3.02 -18.18 -17.14
C LEU A 283 1.78 -17.84 -17.98
N HIS A 284 1.85 -18.14 -19.27
CA HIS A 284 0.77 -17.90 -20.22
C HIS A 284 0.15 -19.23 -20.66
N HIS A 285 -1.18 -19.36 -20.62
CA HIS A 285 -1.85 -20.63 -20.89
C HIS A 285 -1.53 -21.18 -22.30
N ALA A 286 -1.57 -20.34 -23.34
CA ALA A 286 -1.21 -20.74 -24.72
C ALA A 286 0.26 -21.19 -24.88
N ARG A 287 1.15 -20.79 -23.97
CA ARG A 287 2.56 -21.22 -23.91
C ARG A 287 2.76 -22.46 -23.02
N GLY A 288 1.68 -23.14 -22.62
CA GLY A 288 1.75 -24.37 -21.84
C GLY A 288 1.71 -24.19 -20.33
N ALA A 289 1.63 -22.97 -19.81
CA ALA A 289 1.55 -22.77 -18.37
C ALA A 289 0.29 -23.41 -17.78
N ARG A 290 0.46 -24.19 -16.72
CA ARG A 290 -0.61 -24.91 -16.00
C ARG A 290 -0.44 -24.73 -14.48
N PRO A 291 -1.53 -24.90 -13.71
CA PRO A 291 -1.44 -24.94 -12.25
C PRO A 291 -0.56 -26.10 -11.79
N VAL A 292 0.15 -25.92 -10.67
CA VAL A 292 1.08 -26.90 -10.12
C VAL A 292 0.83 -27.04 -8.63
N LYS A 293 0.67 -28.27 -8.16
CA LYS A 293 0.45 -28.56 -6.74
C LYS A 293 1.56 -27.94 -5.87
N GLY A 294 1.15 -27.23 -4.82
CA GLY A 294 2.07 -26.57 -3.88
C GLY A 294 2.66 -25.24 -4.36
N ARG A 295 2.30 -24.76 -5.57
CA ARG A 295 2.72 -23.45 -6.10
C ARG A 295 1.51 -22.55 -6.30
N ASN A 296 1.64 -21.27 -5.95
CA ASN A 296 0.57 -20.30 -6.12
C ASN A 296 0.85 -19.49 -7.38
N ARG A 297 0.13 -19.74 -8.48
CA ARG A 297 0.45 -19.18 -9.80
C ARG A 297 -0.66 -18.29 -10.33
N ALA A 298 -0.30 -17.11 -10.83
CA ALA A 298 -1.14 -16.31 -11.69
C ALA A 298 -0.85 -16.70 -13.15
N ILE A 299 -1.82 -17.32 -13.82
CA ILE A 299 -1.66 -17.78 -15.20
C ILE A 299 -2.44 -16.86 -16.13
N ALA A 300 -1.74 -16.27 -17.09
CA ALA A 300 -2.30 -15.31 -18.03
C ALA A 300 -3.03 -15.97 -19.21
N GLU A 301 -3.99 -15.23 -19.78
CA GLU A 301 -4.75 -15.58 -20.99
C GLU A 301 -5.43 -16.96 -20.91
N TRP A 302 -6.13 -17.18 -19.81
CA TRP A 302 -6.78 -18.46 -19.54
C TRP A 302 -8.11 -18.57 -20.29
N PRO A 303 -8.34 -19.60 -21.12
CA PRO A 303 -9.56 -19.72 -21.91
C PRO A 303 -10.80 -19.98 -21.05
N THR A 304 -11.86 -19.25 -21.33
CA THR A 304 -13.20 -19.41 -20.75
C THR A 304 -14.21 -19.77 -21.83
N THR A 305 -15.44 -20.09 -21.45
CA THR A 305 -16.53 -20.31 -22.41
C THR A 305 -16.75 -19.09 -23.32
N GLY A 306 -17.29 -19.32 -24.52
CA GLY A 306 -17.62 -18.23 -25.45
C GLY A 306 -16.45 -17.64 -26.25
N ARG A 307 -15.32 -18.37 -26.40
CA ARG A 307 -14.09 -17.88 -27.07
C ARG A 307 -13.49 -16.62 -26.41
N GLN A 308 -13.70 -16.48 -25.11
CA GLN A 308 -13.07 -15.45 -24.30
C GLN A 308 -11.88 -16.04 -23.53
N ALA A 309 -10.99 -15.19 -23.07
CA ALA A 309 -9.93 -15.56 -22.16
C ALA A 309 -9.90 -14.55 -21.01
N ALA A 310 -9.74 -15.05 -19.79
CA ALA A 310 -9.47 -14.22 -18.63
C ALA A 310 -8.02 -13.73 -18.70
N ASP A 311 -7.79 -12.46 -18.39
CA ASP A 311 -6.43 -11.90 -18.42
C ASP A 311 -5.52 -12.63 -17.46
N TYR A 312 -6.00 -12.94 -16.25
CA TYR A 312 -5.36 -13.88 -15.33
C TYR A 312 -6.37 -14.78 -14.61
N VAL A 313 -5.93 -16.00 -14.29
CA VAL A 313 -6.56 -16.86 -13.28
C VAL A 313 -5.53 -17.17 -12.20
N LEU A 314 -5.92 -16.93 -10.95
CA LEU A 314 -5.08 -17.13 -9.78
C LEU A 314 -5.35 -18.53 -9.20
N PHE A 315 -4.33 -19.38 -9.22
CA PHE A 315 -4.38 -20.76 -8.75
C PHE A 315 -3.57 -20.94 -7.47
N ALA A 316 -4.20 -21.37 -6.37
CA ALA A 316 -3.50 -21.86 -5.20
C ALA A 316 -3.32 -23.37 -5.32
N GLY A 317 -2.12 -23.82 -5.69
CA GLY A 317 -1.87 -25.20 -6.07
C GLY A 317 -2.66 -25.58 -7.34
N LEU A 318 -3.65 -26.44 -7.17
CA LEU A 318 -4.56 -26.90 -8.24
C LEU A 318 -5.95 -26.26 -8.16
N THR A 319 -6.15 -25.33 -7.22
CA THR A 319 -7.45 -24.70 -6.96
C THR A 319 -7.53 -23.34 -7.64
N PRO A 320 -8.48 -23.11 -8.57
CA PRO A 320 -8.73 -21.77 -9.12
C PRO A 320 -9.47 -20.92 -8.07
N LEU A 321 -8.83 -19.88 -7.56
CA LEU A 321 -9.40 -19.02 -6.52
C LEU A 321 -9.98 -17.74 -7.08
N ALA A 322 -9.30 -17.11 -8.04
CA ALA A 322 -9.75 -15.82 -8.56
C ALA A 322 -9.53 -15.67 -10.05
N VAL A 323 -10.35 -14.82 -10.66
CA VAL A 323 -10.16 -14.32 -12.02
C VAL A 323 -9.86 -12.82 -11.98
N VAL A 324 -9.00 -12.36 -12.87
CA VAL A 324 -8.60 -10.95 -12.97
C VAL A 324 -8.87 -10.47 -14.39
N GLU A 325 -9.61 -9.37 -14.53
CA GLU A 325 -9.63 -8.54 -15.74
C GLU A 325 -8.60 -7.40 -15.57
N ALA A 326 -7.65 -7.33 -16.49
CA ALA A 326 -6.58 -6.35 -16.57
C ALA A 326 -6.82 -5.43 -17.78
N LYS A 327 -7.30 -4.21 -17.54
CA LYS A 327 -7.65 -3.27 -18.61
C LYS A 327 -6.86 -1.97 -18.55
N ARG A 328 -6.50 -1.45 -19.73
CA ARG A 328 -5.86 -0.15 -19.95
C ARG A 328 -6.81 1.01 -19.64
N GLU A 329 -6.20 2.18 -19.45
CA GLU A 329 -6.77 3.53 -19.59
C GLU A 329 -7.77 3.95 -18.50
N ASN A 330 -8.07 5.26 -18.50
CA ASN A 330 -9.00 5.96 -17.60
C ASN A 330 -10.46 5.47 -17.72
N GLU A 331 -10.68 4.17 -17.91
CA GLU A 331 -11.97 3.52 -17.87
C GLU A 331 -12.35 3.18 -16.43
N HIS A 332 -13.65 3.17 -16.18
CA HIS A 332 -14.25 2.83 -14.90
C HIS A 332 -13.92 1.36 -14.55
N VAL A 333 -12.85 1.14 -13.75
CA VAL A 333 -12.34 -0.15 -13.26
C VAL A 333 -13.45 -0.96 -12.62
N ALA A 334 -14.27 -0.32 -11.79
CA ALA A 334 -15.44 -0.94 -11.17
C ALA A 334 -16.42 -1.51 -12.21
N GLY A 335 -16.49 -0.90 -13.39
CA GLY A 335 -17.41 -1.25 -14.47
C GLY A 335 -17.00 -2.50 -15.24
N LYS A 336 -15.79 -3.03 -14.99
CA LYS A 336 -15.31 -4.27 -15.59
C LYS A 336 -15.44 -5.49 -14.68
N ILE A 337 -15.88 -5.31 -13.44
CA ILE A 337 -16.21 -6.44 -12.55
C ILE A 337 -17.22 -7.42 -13.20
N PRO A 338 -18.27 -6.97 -13.91
CA PRO A 338 -19.14 -7.88 -14.65
C PRO A 338 -18.44 -8.70 -15.73
N GLN A 339 -17.32 -8.23 -16.30
CA GLN A 339 -16.52 -9.00 -17.25
C GLN A 339 -15.74 -10.11 -16.52
N ALA A 340 -15.12 -9.77 -15.39
CA ALA A 340 -14.49 -10.76 -14.51
C ALA A 340 -15.49 -11.82 -14.02
N GLU A 341 -16.73 -11.43 -13.68
CA GLU A 341 -17.81 -12.35 -13.33
C GLU A 341 -18.15 -13.34 -14.45
N ARG A 342 -18.15 -12.89 -15.71
CA ARG A 342 -18.35 -13.79 -16.87
C ARG A 342 -17.22 -14.80 -16.97
N TYR A 343 -15.97 -14.42 -16.68
CA TYR A 343 -14.86 -15.37 -16.64
C TYR A 343 -15.02 -16.38 -15.51
N ALA A 344 -15.44 -15.92 -14.33
CA ALA A 344 -15.68 -16.80 -13.18
C ALA A 344 -16.80 -17.82 -13.44
N ALA A 345 -17.87 -17.41 -14.13
CA ALA A 345 -18.95 -18.30 -14.55
C ALA A 345 -18.55 -19.19 -15.73
N GLY A 346 -17.74 -18.66 -16.65
CA GLY A 346 -17.27 -19.34 -17.86
C GLY A 346 -16.04 -20.21 -17.67
N PHE A 347 -15.51 -20.35 -16.46
CA PHE A 347 -14.36 -21.20 -16.18
C PHE A 347 -14.76 -22.67 -16.31
N ALA A 348 -14.11 -23.39 -17.23
CA ALA A 348 -14.36 -24.81 -17.43
C ALA A 348 -13.54 -25.64 -16.44
N GLN A 349 -14.20 -26.34 -15.51
CA GLN A 349 -13.56 -27.34 -14.67
C GLN A 349 -13.00 -28.47 -15.54
N ARG A 350 -11.77 -28.90 -15.27
CA ARG A 350 -11.08 -29.99 -15.99
C ARG A 350 -10.53 -31.01 -15.02
N GLU A 351 -10.26 -32.21 -15.53
CA GLU A 351 -9.60 -33.26 -14.77
C GLU A 351 -8.22 -32.77 -14.29
N GLY A 352 -7.92 -32.99 -13.01
CA GLY A 352 -6.69 -32.50 -12.36
C GLY A 352 -6.82 -31.15 -11.65
N PHE A 353 -7.96 -30.44 -11.75
CA PHE A 353 -8.23 -29.28 -10.90
C PHE A 353 -8.96 -29.70 -9.63
N GLU A 354 -8.73 -28.93 -8.56
CA GLU A 354 -9.48 -29.03 -7.31
C GLU A 354 -10.48 -27.87 -7.27
N PRO A 355 -11.78 -28.09 -7.54
CA PRO A 355 -12.74 -27.00 -7.59
C PRO A 355 -12.85 -26.29 -6.24
N ALA A 356 -12.77 -24.96 -6.23
CA ALA A 356 -12.77 -24.18 -5.00
C ALA A 356 -14.03 -24.40 -4.14
N TRP A 357 -15.19 -24.59 -4.75
CA TRP A 357 -16.44 -24.86 -4.03
C TRP A 357 -16.39 -26.17 -3.23
N ARG A 358 -15.54 -27.14 -3.63
CA ARG A 358 -15.36 -28.39 -2.88
C ARG A 358 -14.57 -28.16 -1.59
N LEU A 359 -13.59 -27.25 -1.60
CA LEU A 359 -12.84 -26.87 -0.40
C LEU A 359 -13.71 -26.14 0.62
N GLU A 360 -14.72 -25.39 0.17
CA GLU A 360 -15.75 -24.81 1.05
C GLU A 360 -16.78 -25.86 1.55
N GLY A 361 -16.73 -27.10 1.06
CA GLY A 361 -17.65 -28.18 1.43
C GLY A 361 -18.95 -28.21 0.63
N ARG A 362 -19.02 -27.53 -0.53
CA ARG A 362 -20.19 -27.53 -1.43
C ARG A 362 -20.09 -28.64 -2.48
N SER A 363 -21.22 -28.94 -3.11
CA SER A 363 -21.31 -29.91 -4.22
C SER A 363 -21.30 -29.28 -5.62
N ALA A 364 -21.46 -27.95 -5.71
CA ALA A 364 -21.49 -27.19 -6.95
C ALA A 364 -21.05 -25.73 -6.70
N GLY A 365 -20.84 -24.99 -7.78
CA GLY A 365 -20.49 -23.57 -7.78
C GLY A 365 -21.50 -22.65 -7.07
N TRP A 366 -21.13 -21.39 -6.93
CA TRP A 366 -21.94 -20.38 -6.22
C TRP A 366 -23.04 -19.83 -7.11
N PRO A 367 -24.28 -19.67 -6.61
CA PRO A 367 -25.37 -19.16 -7.43
C PRO A 367 -25.11 -17.70 -7.81
N ASP A 368 -25.33 -17.37 -9.08
CA ASP A 368 -25.43 -15.98 -9.51
C ASP A 368 -26.86 -15.44 -9.27
N ALA A 369 -27.05 -14.14 -9.47
CA ALA A 369 -28.37 -13.50 -9.27
C ALA A 369 -29.38 -13.79 -10.40
N GLN A 370 -28.94 -14.40 -11.50
CA GLN A 370 -29.71 -14.63 -12.75
C GLN A 370 -30.05 -16.12 -12.97
N GLY A 371 -29.69 -17.01 -12.04
CA GLY A 371 -29.97 -18.45 -12.09
C GLY A 371 -28.84 -19.31 -12.68
N GLY A 372 -27.68 -18.72 -12.99
CA GLY A 372 -26.44 -19.44 -13.31
C GLY A 372 -25.57 -19.70 -12.08
N SER A 373 -24.32 -20.11 -12.31
CA SER A 373 -23.35 -20.39 -11.24
C SER A 373 -21.94 -19.92 -11.58
N PHE A 374 -21.22 -19.44 -10.56
CA PHE A 374 -19.80 -19.14 -10.61
C PHE A 374 -18.98 -20.37 -10.24
N GLU A 375 -17.99 -20.71 -11.08
CA GLU A 375 -17.06 -21.81 -10.84
C GLU A 375 -15.81 -21.35 -10.04
N VAL A 376 -15.55 -20.05 -10.04
CA VAL A 376 -14.45 -19.39 -9.31
C VAL A 376 -15.02 -18.38 -8.32
N PRO A 377 -14.60 -18.38 -7.04
CA PRO A 377 -15.26 -17.60 -5.98
C PRO A 377 -14.96 -16.10 -5.96
N PHE A 378 -13.84 -15.67 -6.54
CA PHE A 378 -13.37 -14.29 -6.42
C PHE A 378 -13.14 -13.66 -7.80
N ALA A 379 -13.54 -12.41 -7.96
CA ALA A 379 -13.34 -11.65 -9.19
C ALA A 379 -12.65 -10.31 -8.91
N TYR A 380 -11.67 -9.99 -9.76
CA TYR A 380 -10.93 -8.74 -9.72
C TYR A 380 -11.04 -8.00 -11.05
N SER A 381 -10.98 -6.67 -10.93
CA SER A 381 -10.73 -5.77 -12.04
C SER A 381 -9.61 -4.83 -11.62
N SER A 382 -8.55 -4.71 -12.40
CA SER A 382 -7.41 -3.84 -12.07
C SER A 382 -6.89 -3.11 -13.30
N ASN A 383 -6.46 -1.87 -13.09
CA ASN A 383 -5.74 -1.07 -14.08
C ASN A 383 -4.31 -0.73 -13.64
N SER A 384 -3.76 -1.50 -12.70
CA SER A 384 -2.42 -1.37 -12.13
C SER A 384 -2.12 -0.04 -11.41
N ARG A 385 -3.08 0.88 -11.31
CA ARG A 385 -2.91 2.14 -10.59
C ARG A 385 -3.22 1.94 -9.11
N PRO A 386 -2.50 2.58 -8.19
CA PRO A 386 -2.88 2.56 -6.79
C PRO A 386 -4.24 3.21 -6.56
N TRP A 387 -4.95 2.73 -5.54
CA TRP A 387 -6.28 3.23 -5.20
C TRP A 387 -6.26 4.68 -4.70
N LEU A 388 -7.11 5.52 -5.29
CA LEU A 388 -7.38 6.88 -4.87
C LEU A 388 -8.84 7.01 -4.42
N PRO A 389 -9.13 7.38 -3.16
CA PRO A 389 -10.51 7.45 -2.67
C PRO A 389 -11.44 8.34 -3.50
N GLN A 390 -10.95 9.48 -4.01
CA GLN A 390 -11.74 10.42 -4.81
C GLN A 390 -12.07 9.89 -6.21
N LEU A 391 -11.30 8.91 -6.69
CA LEU A 391 -11.43 8.29 -8.00
C LEU A 391 -11.54 6.78 -7.86
N ALA A 392 -12.23 6.31 -6.80
CA ALA A 392 -12.24 4.90 -6.44
C ALA A 392 -12.71 4.03 -7.60
N GLU A 393 -13.69 4.47 -8.39
CA GLU A 393 -14.20 3.73 -9.54
C GLU A 393 -13.25 3.67 -10.75
N TYR A 394 -12.24 4.54 -10.80
CA TYR A 394 -11.30 4.70 -11.92
C TYR A 394 -9.86 4.31 -11.57
N SER A 395 -9.60 3.88 -10.34
CA SER A 395 -8.26 3.59 -9.84
C SER A 395 -8.26 2.41 -8.89
N GLY A 396 -7.12 1.74 -8.75
CA GLY A 396 -6.96 0.63 -7.83
C GLY A 396 -7.33 -0.71 -8.42
N THR A 397 -7.43 -1.66 -7.51
CA THR A 397 -7.95 -3.00 -7.75
C THR A 397 -9.36 -3.06 -7.18
N TRP A 398 -10.35 -3.43 -7.98
CA TRP A 398 -11.69 -3.74 -7.51
C TRP A 398 -11.82 -5.23 -7.28
N PHE A 399 -12.56 -5.58 -6.24
CA PHE A 399 -12.77 -6.96 -5.82
C PHE A 399 -14.24 -7.22 -5.55
N ARG A 400 -14.71 -8.41 -5.94
CA ARG A 400 -16.00 -8.94 -5.54
C ARG A 400 -15.85 -10.40 -5.09
N ASP A 401 -16.41 -10.69 -3.92
CA ASP A 401 -16.60 -12.06 -3.42
C ASP A 401 -17.90 -12.62 -4.00
N LEU A 402 -17.80 -13.52 -4.97
CA LEU A 402 -18.93 -14.05 -5.75
C LEU A 402 -19.70 -15.15 -5.01
N ARG A 403 -19.29 -15.51 -3.79
CA ARG A 403 -19.89 -16.63 -3.06
C ARG A 403 -21.30 -16.36 -2.54
N SER A 404 -21.67 -15.09 -2.47
CA SER A 404 -23.02 -14.63 -2.15
C SER A 404 -23.40 -13.47 -3.07
N PRO A 405 -24.61 -13.47 -3.68
CA PRO A 405 -25.11 -12.34 -4.45
C PRO A 405 -25.17 -11.02 -3.66
N ALA A 406 -25.29 -11.10 -2.33
CA ALA A 406 -25.33 -9.93 -1.43
C ALA A 406 -23.97 -9.23 -1.28
N ASN A 407 -22.87 -9.89 -1.66
CA ASN A 407 -21.55 -9.29 -1.61
C ASN A 407 -21.39 -8.27 -2.75
N LEU A 408 -21.19 -7.01 -2.36
CA LEU A 408 -20.96 -5.90 -3.27
C LEU A 408 -19.48 -5.84 -3.67
N ALA A 409 -19.24 -5.39 -4.91
CA ALA A 409 -17.90 -5.05 -5.36
C ALA A 409 -17.38 -3.83 -4.60
N ARG A 410 -16.08 -3.81 -4.31
CA ARG A 410 -15.45 -2.72 -3.55
C ARG A 410 -13.99 -2.52 -3.99
N PRO A 411 -13.45 -1.31 -3.80
CA PRO A 411 -12.06 -1.05 -4.09
C PRO A 411 -11.12 -1.61 -3.02
N LEU A 412 -9.89 -1.91 -3.44
CA LEU A 412 -8.76 -2.39 -2.66
C LEU A 412 -7.48 -1.65 -3.06
N VAL A 413 -6.54 -1.58 -2.13
CA VAL A 413 -5.20 -1.05 -2.39
C VAL A 413 -4.38 -2.01 -3.24
N ASP A 414 -4.55 -3.33 -3.07
CA ASP A 414 -3.80 -4.37 -3.77
C ASP A 414 -4.60 -5.68 -3.92
N PHE A 415 -3.98 -6.74 -4.44
CA PHE A 415 -4.52 -8.10 -4.47
C PHE A 415 -4.37 -8.80 -3.12
N HIS A 416 -5.30 -9.71 -2.83
CA HIS A 416 -5.17 -10.61 -1.69
C HIS A 416 -4.06 -11.64 -1.90
N SER A 417 -3.48 -12.12 -0.80
CA SER A 417 -2.54 -13.21 -0.80
C SER A 417 -3.22 -14.56 -1.12
N PRO A 418 -2.47 -15.56 -1.64
CA PRO A 418 -3.03 -16.90 -1.86
C PRO A 418 -3.61 -17.50 -0.58
N GLN A 419 -2.91 -17.31 0.55
CA GLN A 419 -3.30 -17.87 1.83
C GLN A 419 -4.54 -17.18 2.41
N GLY A 420 -4.67 -15.86 2.25
CA GLY A 420 -5.86 -15.15 2.72
C GLY A 420 -7.10 -15.44 1.87
N LEU A 421 -6.97 -15.64 0.56
CA LEU A 421 -8.10 -16.12 -0.26
C LEU A 421 -8.52 -17.55 0.11
N LEU A 422 -7.57 -18.46 0.37
CA LEU A 422 -7.89 -19.81 0.86
C LEU A 422 -8.60 -19.78 2.22
N ASP A 423 -8.12 -18.93 3.12
CA ASP A 423 -8.68 -18.76 4.45
C ASP A 423 -10.08 -18.11 4.39
N GLN A 424 -10.29 -17.14 3.50
CA GLN A 424 -11.61 -16.56 3.23
C GLN A 424 -12.57 -17.59 2.61
N LEU A 425 -12.09 -18.47 1.74
CA LEU A 425 -12.87 -19.55 1.11
C LEU A 425 -13.31 -20.61 2.12
N THR A 426 -12.41 -21.04 3.01
CA THR A 426 -12.64 -22.17 3.93
C THR A 426 -13.30 -21.79 5.24
N ARG A 427 -13.15 -20.54 5.72
CA ARG A 427 -13.85 -20.07 6.92
C ARG A 427 -15.30 -19.70 6.64
N SER A 428 -16.21 -20.38 7.33
CA SER A 428 -17.65 -20.09 7.24
C SER A 428 -18.06 -18.96 8.19
N ARG A 429 -18.43 -17.81 7.60
CA ARG A 429 -19.00 -16.68 8.35
C ARG A 429 -20.29 -17.06 9.08
N GLU A 430 -21.15 -17.85 8.43
CA GLU A 430 -22.42 -18.30 8.98
C GLU A 430 -22.22 -19.18 10.22
N GLN A 431 -21.28 -20.13 10.16
CA GLN A 431 -20.96 -20.97 11.33
C GLN A 431 -20.38 -20.14 12.47
N ALA A 432 -19.48 -19.19 12.17
CA ALA A 432 -18.91 -18.32 13.20
C ALA A 432 -19.99 -17.45 13.87
N GLU A 433 -20.92 -16.89 13.10
CA GLU A 433 -22.05 -16.12 13.61
C GLU A 433 -23.00 -16.98 14.45
N GLN A 434 -23.24 -18.24 14.05
CA GLN A 434 -24.02 -19.18 14.85
C GLN A 434 -23.33 -19.49 16.18
N ARG A 435 -22.01 -19.75 16.17
CA ARG A 435 -21.23 -19.96 17.39
C ARG A 435 -21.30 -18.74 18.32
N LEU A 436 -21.19 -17.52 17.80
CA LEU A 436 -21.32 -16.29 18.60
C LEU A 436 -22.70 -16.16 19.25
N ARG A 437 -23.78 -16.51 18.52
CA ARG A 437 -25.15 -16.51 19.07
C ARG A 437 -25.33 -17.51 20.20
N ASP A 438 -24.73 -18.69 20.08
CA ASP A 438 -24.87 -19.78 21.05
C ASP A 438 -23.93 -19.61 22.27
N GLU A 439 -22.85 -18.84 22.12
CA GLU A 439 -21.85 -18.59 23.15
C GLU A 439 -22.34 -17.61 24.22
N GLY A 440 -22.39 -18.03 25.49
CA GLY A 440 -22.71 -17.17 26.63
C GLY A 440 -21.61 -16.19 27.03
N PHE A 441 -21.90 -15.26 27.95
CA PHE A 441 -20.95 -14.22 28.40
C PHE A 441 -20.36 -14.44 29.80
N ALA A 442 -20.85 -15.44 30.55
CA ALA A 442 -20.57 -15.59 31.99
C ALA A 442 -19.07 -15.65 32.34
N TYR A 443 -18.24 -16.28 31.50
CA TYR A 443 -16.79 -16.37 31.73
C TYR A 443 -16.06 -15.03 31.58
N LEU A 444 -16.64 -14.06 30.87
CA LEU A 444 -16.05 -12.74 30.66
C LEU A 444 -16.22 -11.82 31.87
N ARG A 445 -17.12 -12.12 32.81
CA ARG A 445 -17.40 -11.31 34.02
C ARG A 445 -17.59 -9.83 33.68
N LEU A 446 -18.37 -9.54 32.66
CA LEU A 446 -18.65 -8.19 32.18
C LEU A 446 -19.87 -7.60 32.89
N ARG A 447 -19.95 -6.27 32.89
CA ARG A 447 -21.18 -5.55 33.29
C ARG A 447 -22.21 -5.63 32.16
N PRO A 448 -23.52 -5.53 32.45
CA PRO A 448 -24.57 -5.69 31.44
C PRO A 448 -24.41 -4.79 30.20
N TYR A 449 -24.03 -3.52 30.38
CA TYR A 449 -23.82 -2.58 29.26
C TYR A 449 -22.61 -2.96 28.38
N GLN A 450 -21.60 -3.64 28.93
CA GLN A 450 -20.45 -4.12 28.16
C GLN A 450 -20.84 -5.34 27.31
N GLU A 451 -21.69 -6.23 27.84
CA GLU A 451 -22.26 -7.33 27.06
C GLU A 451 -23.15 -6.81 25.92
N LEU A 452 -24.00 -5.83 26.20
CA LEU A 452 -24.83 -5.16 25.19
C LEU A 452 -23.97 -4.49 24.10
N ALA A 453 -22.84 -3.87 24.47
CA ALA A 453 -21.91 -3.29 23.52
C ALA A 453 -21.32 -4.36 22.57
N ILE A 454 -20.90 -5.51 23.11
CA ILE A 454 -20.37 -6.64 22.33
C ILE A 454 -21.46 -7.20 21.41
N GLN A 455 -22.66 -7.45 21.93
CA GLN A 455 -23.80 -7.96 21.17
C GLN A 455 -24.19 -7.01 20.02
N ALA A 456 -24.15 -5.69 20.25
CA ALA A 456 -24.43 -4.71 19.21
C ALA A 456 -23.40 -4.75 18.07
N VAL A 457 -22.12 -4.98 18.40
CA VAL A 457 -21.08 -5.20 17.39
C VAL A 457 -21.32 -6.51 16.65
N GLU A 458 -21.54 -7.63 17.37
CA GLU A 458 -21.81 -8.94 16.76
C GLU A 458 -23.02 -8.89 15.81
N ALA A 459 -24.11 -8.22 16.21
CA ALA A 459 -25.28 -8.01 15.39
C ALA A 459 -25.00 -7.14 14.15
N ALA A 460 -24.18 -6.09 14.29
CA ALA A 460 -23.75 -5.27 13.17
C ALA A 460 -22.91 -6.07 12.16
N LEU A 461 -22.01 -6.93 12.64
CA LEU A 461 -21.19 -7.81 11.80
C LEU A 461 -22.04 -8.85 11.07
N ALA A 462 -23.02 -9.45 11.75
CA ALA A 462 -23.97 -10.39 11.16
C ALA A 462 -24.86 -9.72 10.09
N ALA A 463 -25.15 -8.42 10.25
CA ALA A 463 -25.83 -7.61 9.23
C ALA A 463 -24.91 -7.15 8.08
N GLY A 464 -23.68 -7.65 8.01
CA GLY A 464 -22.71 -7.33 6.96
C GLY A 464 -22.04 -5.95 7.09
N ARG A 465 -22.18 -5.26 8.24
CA ARG A 465 -21.49 -3.99 8.45
C ARG A 465 -20.00 -4.23 8.69
N THR A 466 -19.15 -3.55 7.92
CA THR A 466 -17.69 -3.64 8.04
C THR A 466 -17.08 -2.50 8.85
N ARG A 467 -17.90 -1.56 9.33
CA ARG A 467 -17.49 -0.39 10.13
C ARG A 467 -18.42 -0.27 11.32
N CYS A 468 -17.86 -0.36 12.52
CA CYS A 468 -18.58 -0.28 13.78
C CYS A 468 -17.91 0.76 14.69
N LEU A 469 -18.73 1.59 15.33
CA LEU A 469 -18.27 2.54 16.35
C LEU A 469 -19.00 2.24 17.67
N VAL A 470 -18.25 2.12 18.76
CA VAL A 470 -18.81 1.95 20.11
C VAL A 470 -18.44 3.20 20.91
N ALA A 471 -19.47 3.93 21.37
CA ALA A 471 -19.30 5.12 22.17
C ALA A 471 -19.52 4.78 23.65
N MET A 472 -18.48 4.86 24.49
CA MET A 472 -18.56 4.51 25.91
C MET A 472 -17.82 5.54 26.74
N ALA A 473 -18.50 6.14 27.72
CA ALA A 473 -17.91 7.14 28.61
C ALA A 473 -16.61 6.62 29.27
N THR A 474 -15.65 7.52 29.47
CA THR A 474 -14.39 7.18 30.15
C THR A 474 -14.67 6.63 31.56
N GLY A 475 -13.93 5.60 31.96
CA GLY A 475 -14.13 4.92 33.25
C GLY A 475 -15.16 3.78 33.22
N THR A 476 -15.88 3.57 32.11
CA THR A 476 -16.88 2.47 32.01
C THR A 476 -16.29 1.10 31.64
N GLY A 477 -14.96 0.99 31.51
CA GLY A 477 -14.27 -0.29 31.26
C GLY A 477 -14.11 -0.67 29.78
N LYS A 478 -13.82 0.29 28.89
CA LYS A 478 -13.62 0.07 27.43
C LYS A 478 -12.64 -1.07 27.14
N THR A 479 -11.45 -1.06 27.76
CA THR A 479 -10.40 -2.08 27.57
C THR A 479 -10.92 -3.49 27.89
N ARG A 480 -11.66 -3.65 29.00
CA ARG A 480 -12.25 -4.93 29.39
C ARG A 480 -13.31 -5.41 28.39
N THR A 481 -14.13 -4.49 27.88
CA THR A 481 -15.11 -4.77 26.82
C THR A 481 -14.42 -5.25 25.54
N ILE A 482 -13.34 -4.59 25.12
CA ILE A 482 -12.56 -4.94 23.91
C ILE A 482 -11.94 -6.33 24.05
N ILE A 483 -11.35 -6.65 25.20
CA ILE A 483 -10.74 -7.96 25.44
C ILE A 483 -11.78 -9.08 25.30
N GLY A 484 -12.99 -8.87 25.86
CA GLY A 484 -14.11 -9.80 25.69
C GLY A 484 -14.57 -9.94 24.23
N LEU A 485 -14.66 -8.82 23.51
CA LEU A 485 -15.01 -8.79 22.08
C LEU A 485 -13.99 -9.56 21.23
N MET A 486 -12.70 -9.24 21.38
CA MET A 486 -11.61 -9.90 20.64
C MET A 486 -11.61 -11.40 20.90
N TYR A 487 -11.70 -11.80 22.16
CA TYR A 487 -11.73 -13.20 22.54
C TYR A 487 -12.88 -13.97 21.87
N ARG A 488 -14.10 -13.42 21.93
CA ARG A 488 -15.29 -14.05 21.32
C ARG A 488 -15.15 -14.18 19.80
N LEU A 489 -14.69 -13.13 19.14
CA LEU A 489 -14.48 -13.13 17.68
C LEU A 489 -13.41 -14.13 17.23
N LEU A 490 -12.34 -14.30 18.01
CA LEU A 490 -11.29 -15.29 17.76
C LEU A 490 -11.77 -16.72 18.05
N LYS A 491 -12.46 -16.93 19.19
CA LYS A 491 -12.97 -18.24 19.61
C LYS A 491 -14.00 -18.79 18.62
N ALA A 492 -14.89 -17.93 18.13
CA ALA A 492 -15.87 -18.31 17.12
C ALA A 492 -15.27 -18.47 15.72
N GLU A 493 -13.97 -18.17 15.54
CA GLU A 493 -13.29 -18.09 14.24
C GLU A 493 -13.95 -17.11 13.27
N ARG A 494 -14.66 -16.10 13.82
CA ARG A 494 -15.22 -15.02 13.01
C ARG A 494 -14.11 -14.20 12.36
N PHE A 495 -13.01 -14.05 13.09
CA PHE A 495 -11.75 -13.50 12.63
C PHE A 495 -10.60 -14.43 13.03
N ARG A 496 -9.61 -14.55 12.15
CA ARG A 496 -8.36 -15.27 12.36
C ARG A 496 -7.34 -14.35 13.02
N ARG A 497 -7.28 -13.09 12.60
CA ARG A 497 -6.31 -12.10 13.07
C ARG A 497 -6.90 -10.72 13.31
N ILE A 498 -6.49 -10.10 14.42
CA ILE A 498 -6.90 -8.77 14.84
C ILE A 498 -5.67 -7.86 14.99
N LEU A 499 -5.70 -6.70 14.34
CA LEU A 499 -4.76 -5.61 14.59
C LEU A 499 -5.38 -4.65 15.61
N PHE A 500 -4.76 -4.53 16.78
CA PHE A 500 -5.15 -3.57 17.81
C PHE A 500 -4.26 -2.33 17.69
N LEU A 501 -4.83 -1.25 17.15
CA LEU A 501 -4.14 0.01 16.95
C LEU A 501 -4.34 0.95 18.14
N VAL A 502 -3.22 1.48 18.59
CA VAL A 502 -3.15 2.52 19.62
C VAL A 502 -2.46 3.76 19.06
N ASP A 503 -2.69 4.90 19.68
CA ASP A 503 -2.07 6.16 19.26
C ASP A 503 -0.59 6.25 19.66
N ARG A 504 -0.24 5.81 20.88
CA ARG A 504 1.10 5.92 21.47
C ARG A 504 1.52 4.66 22.21
N THR A 505 2.84 4.47 22.35
CA THR A 505 3.45 3.30 23.01
C THR A 505 2.86 3.05 24.39
N ALA A 506 2.75 4.08 25.25
CA ALA A 506 2.20 3.95 26.60
C ALA A 506 0.77 3.38 26.66
N LEU A 507 -0.08 3.67 25.66
CA LEU A 507 -1.43 3.08 25.59
C LEU A 507 -1.38 1.63 25.11
N GLY A 508 -0.41 1.28 24.26
CA GLY A 508 -0.19 -0.09 23.83
C GLY A 508 0.36 -0.96 24.96
N ASP A 509 1.30 -0.44 25.76
CA ASP A 509 1.82 -1.12 26.96
C ASP A 509 0.69 -1.39 27.95
N GLN A 510 -0.16 -0.39 28.22
CA GLN A 510 -1.36 -0.55 29.07
C GLN A 510 -2.34 -1.61 28.51
N ALA A 511 -2.51 -1.65 27.19
CA ALA A 511 -3.36 -2.66 26.56
C ALA A 511 -2.75 -4.07 26.70
N LEU A 512 -1.44 -4.22 26.51
CA LEU A 512 -0.72 -5.48 26.68
C LEU A 512 -0.80 -5.98 28.12
N GLU A 513 -0.57 -5.12 29.11
CA GLU A 513 -0.77 -5.45 30.53
C GLU A 513 -2.21 -5.91 30.80
N ALA A 514 -3.20 -5.20 30.25
CA ALA A 514 -4.59 -5.62 30.37
C ALA A 514 -4.86 -6.98 29.68
N PHE A 515 -4.17 -7.31 28.59
CA PHE A 515 -4.28 -8.60 27.90
C PHE A 515 -3.67 -9.75 28.70
N ASP A 516 -2.66 -9.46 29.53
CA ASP A 516 -2.00 -10.40 30.45
C ASP A 516 -2.78 -10.60 31.76
N ASP A 517 -3.52 -9.60 32.23
CA ASP A 517 -4.22 -9.66 33.51
C ASP A 517 -5.69 -10.09 33.39
N ALA A 518 -6.36 -9.74 32.28
CA ALA A 518 -7.80 -9.91 32.16
C ALA A 518 -8.19 -11.38 31.99
N LEU A 519 -8.60 -12.02 33.08
CA LEU A 519 -9.05 -13.42 33.08
C LEU A 519 -10.27 -13.62 32.18
N LEU A 520 -10.22 -14.66 31.34
CA LEU A 520 -11.26 -15.07 30.41
C LEU A 520 -11.72 -16.49 30.74
N GLU A 521 -11.73 -17.38 29.77
CA GLU A 521 -12.09 -18.77 29.95
C GLU A 521 -10.98 -19.55 30.66
N GLN A 522 -11.35 -20.54 31.47
CA GLN A 522 -10.42 -21.38 32.26
C GLN A 522 -9.46 -20.58 33.18
N ASN A 523 -9.83 -19.34 33.55
CA ASN A 523 -8.96 -18.40 34.28
C ASN A 523 -7.61 -18.16 33.58
N GLN A 524 -7.58 -18.21 32.25
CA GLN A 524 -6.42 -17.80 31.47
C GLN A 524 -6.66 -16.41 30.86
N PRO A 525 -5.64 -15.56 30.80
CA PRO A 525 -5.72 -14.27 30.12
C PRO A 525 -5.55 -14.45 28.60
N LEU A 526 -5.87 -13.39 27.84
CA LEU A 526 -5.89 -13.44 26.37
C LEU A 526 -4.54 -13.86 25.77
N SER A 527 -3.44 -13.34 26.32
CA SER A 527 -2.07 -13.60 25.88
C SER A 527 -1.58 -15.02 26.13
N LYS A 528 -2.24 -15.78 27.02
CA LYS A 528 -1.95 -17.20 27.24
C LYS A 528 -2.78 -18.11 26.36
N ILE A 529 -3.97 -17.66 25.95
CA ILE A 529 -4.85 -18.40 25.05
C ILE A 529 -4.41 -18.23 23.59
N TYR A 530 -3.94 -17.04 23.22
CA TYR A 530 -3.54 -16.72 21.86
C TYR A 530 -2.17 -16.04 21.83
N ASN A 531 -1.41 -16.26 20.76
CA ASN A 531 -0.16 -15.54 20.53
C ASN A 531 -0.46 -14.06 20.20
N VAL A 532 0.03 -13.16 21.07
CA VAL A 532 -0.11 -11.70 20.97
C VAL A 532 1.27 -11.12 20.66
N ALA A 533 1.41 -10.50 19.49
CA ALA A 533 2.64 -9.79 19.12
C ALA A 533 2.67 -8.40 19.78
N ALA A 534 3.78 -8.10 20.46
CA ALA A 534 3.96 -6.87 21.21
C ALA A 534 4.42 -5.71 20.32
N LEU A 535 4.54 -4.53 20.91
CA LEU A 535 5.07 -3.36 20.22
C LEU A 535 6.53 -3.60 19.79
N GLY A 536 6.80 -3.49 18.48
CA GLY A 536 8.13 -3.70 17.91
C GLY A 536 8.31 -5.07 17.24
N ASP A 537 7.41 -6.02 17.46
CA ASP A 537 7.38 -7.28 16.71
C ASP A 537 6.89 -7.02 15.28
N MET A 538 7.85 -6.83 14.39
CA MET A 538 7.62 -6.44 13.00
C MET A 538 7.30 -7.65 12.11
N ALA A 539 7.56 -8.88 12.54
CA ALA A 539 7.20 -10.08 11.79
C ALA A 539 5.75 -10.49 12.07
N VAL A 540 4.97 -10.75 11.01
CA VAL A 540 3.62 -11.33 11.14
C VAL A 540 3.76 -12.85 11.17
N GLU A 541 4.19 -13.40 12.31
CA GLU A 541 4.36 -14.85 12.46
C GLU A 541 3.02 -15.58 12.30
N ALA A 542 2.99 -16.70 11.58
CA ALA A 542 1.77 -17.41 11.17
C ALA A 542 0.79 -17.72 12.33
N GLU A 543 1.30 -17.86 13.55
CA GLU A 543 0.57 -18.19 14.76
C GLU A 543 -0.02 -16.98 15.50
N THR A 544 0.50 -15.76 15.25
CA THR A 544 0.00 -14.53 15.86
C THR A 544 -1.46 -14.31 15.52
N ARG A 545 -2.30 -14.13 16.56
CA ARG A 545 -3.75 -13.88 16.43
C ARG A 545 -4.13 -12.44 16.75
N VAL A 546 -3.37 -11.79 17.62
CA VAL A 546 -3.53 -10.36 17.94
C VAL A 546 -2.19 -9.68 17.76
N GLN A 547 -2.15 -8.55 17.06
CA GLN A 547 -0.96 -7.70 16.98
C GLN A 547 -1.28 -6.33 17.54
N VAL A 548 -0.49 -5.87 18.50
CA VAL A 548 -0.58 -4.50 19.02
C VAL A 548 0.42 -3.62 18.29
N ALA A 549 -0.04 -2.50 17.73
CA ALA A 549 0.84 -1.57 17.03
C ALA A 549 0.40 -0.12 17.24
N THR A 550 1.37 0.79 17.26
CA THR A 550 1.05 2.21 17.12
C THR A 550 0.71 2.54 15.67
N VAL A 551 -0.15 3.53 15.46
CA VAL A 551 -0.44 4.07 14.11
C VAL A 551 0.86 4.46 13.41
N GLN A 552 1.75 5.16 14.11
CA GLN A 552 3.03 5.62 13.55
C GLN A 552 3.94 4.47 13.12
N ALA A 553 4.03 3.40 13.91
CA ALA A 553 4.81 2.22 13.55
C ALA A 553 4.25 1.55 12.29
N MET A 554 2.92 1.43 12.20
CA MET A 554 2.27 0.86 11.02
C MET A 554 2.47 1.72 9.76
N VAL A 555 2.47 3.04 9.90
CA VAL A 555 2.77 3.96 8.78
C VAL A 555 4.19 3.77 8.27
N ARG A 556 5.17 3.72 9.17
CA ARG A 556 6.57 3.48 8.80
C ARG A 556 6.70 2.16 8.07
N ARG A 557 6.08 1.12 8.61
CA ARG A 557 6.07 -0.23 8.02
C ARG A 557 5.43 -0.28 6.64
N LEU A 558 4.28 0.36 6.45
CA LEU A 558 3.53 0.28 5.19
C LEU A 558 4.06 1.22 4.09
N PHE A 559 4.70 2.33 4.45
CA PHE A 559 4.97 3.40 3.49
C PHE A 559 6.41 3.93 3.48
N GLN A 560 7.27 3.51 4.42
CA GLN A 560 8.66 3.99 4.54
C GLN A 560 9.69 2.86 4.67
N ALA A 561 9.29 1.58 4.62
CA ALA A 561 10.23 0.47 4.75
C ALA A 561 11.05 0.26 3.47
N ASP A 562 12.38 0.32 3.58
CA ASP A 562 13.30 0.03 2.47
C ASP A 562 13.75 -1.43 2.40
N ASP A 563 13.71 -2.11 3.54
CA ASP A 563 14.42 -3.37 3.72
C ASP A 563 13.58 -4.54 3.24
N ALA A 564 14.16 -5.38 2.37
CA ALA A 564 13.57 -6.66 1.95
C ALA A 564 13.39 -7.63 3.14
N ALA A 565 14.04 -7.34 4.27
CA ALA A 565 13.86 -8.06 5.54
C ALA A 565 12.46 -7.85 6.16
N PHE A 566 11.77 -6.75 5.85
CA PHE A 566 10.41 -6.49 6.29
C PHE A 566 9.44 -6.69 5.13
N ALA A 567 8.93 -7.91 4.96
CA ALA A 567 7.86 -8.15 4.01
C ALA A 567 6.68 -7.21 4.33
N LEU A 568 6.26 -6.42 3.33
CA LEU A 568 5.05 -5.60 3.41
C LEU A 568 3.90 -6.57 3.78
N PRO A 569 3.17 -6.32 4.88
CA PRO A 569 2.09 -7.21 5.25
C PRO A 569 1.03 -7.14 4.14
N PRO A 570 0.54 -8.27 3.61
CA PRO A 570 -0.46 -8.21 2.55
C PRO A 570 -1.76 -7.57 3.07
N ILE A 571 -2.61 -7.10 2.16
CA ILE A 571 -3.84 -6.36 2.53
C ILE A 571 -4.81 -7.19 3.38
N ASP A 572 -4.70 -8.51 3.32
CA ASP A 572 -5.49 -9.50 4.04
C ASP A 572 -4.75 -10.09 5.26
N ALA A 573 -3.68 -9.43 5.72
CA ALA A 573 -2.94 -9.84 6.92
C ALA A 573 -3.80 -9.85 8.18
N PHE A 574 -4.81 -8.98 8.24
CA PHE A 574 -5.76 -8.85 9.36
C PHE A 574 -7.19 -8.88 8.85
N ASP A 575 -8.07 -9.58 9.55
CA ASP A 575 -9.50 -9.57 9.25
C ASP A 575 -10.25 -8.45 9.95
N CYS A 576 -9.67 -7.96 11.05
CA CYS A 576 -10.25 -6.90 11.86
C CYS A 576 -9.16 -5.95 12.38
N VAL A 577 -9.43 -4.66 12.25
CA VAL A 577 -8.66 -3.59 12.87
C VAL A 577 -9.51 -2.94 13.95
N ILE A 578 -9.06 -3.05 15.20
CA ILE A 578 -9.69 -2.42 16.35
C ILE A 578 -8.86 -1.22 16.75
N VAL A 579 -9.50 -0.08 16.97
CA VAL A 579 -8.83 1.15 17.42
C VAL A 579 -9.44 1.61 18.73
N ASP A 580 -8.62 1.67 19.77
CA ASP A 580 -9.00 2.32 21.02
C ASP A 580 -8.73 3.82 20.97
N GLU A 581 -9.54 4.59 21.69
CA GLU A 581 -9.58 6.04 21.64
C GLU A 581 -9.59 6.61 20.22
N ALA A 582 -10.51 6.09 19.40
CA ALA A 582 -10.69 6.46 18.00
C ALA A 582 -10.97 7.95 17.76
N HIS A 583 -11.21 8.76 18.80
CA HIS A 583 -11.32 10.23 18.74
C HIS A 583 -9.98 10.98 18.87
N ARG A 584 -8.88 10.32 19.25
CA ARG A 584 -7.57 10.98 19.39
C ARG A 584 -6.76 11.04 18.11
N GLY A 585 -7.16 10.29 17.08
CA GLY A 585 -6.61 10.45 15.74
C GLY A 585 -6.75 11.87 15.15
N TYR A 586 -7.57 12.75 15.77
CA TYR A 586 -7.85 14.12 15.34
C TYR A 586 -7.24 15.23 16.21
N THR A 587 -6.81 14.93 17.43
CA THR A 587 -6.40 15.96 18.39
C THR A 587 -5.19 15.46 19.16
N LEU A 588 -3.99 15.88 18.76
CA LEU A 588 -2.80 15.70 19.56
C LEU A 588 -2.26 17.08 19.93
N ASP A 589 -2.53 17.43 21.18
CA ASP A 589 -1.69 18.29 22.00
C ASP A 589 -1.11 17.43 23.13
N GLN A 590 0.16 17.72 23.44
CA GLN A 590 0.92 17.41 24.66
C GLN A 590 1.50 15.99 24.80
N ASP A 591 2.64 15.80 24.12
CA ASP A 591 3.97 15.70 24.74
C ASP A 591 5.03 15.93 23.64
N MET A 592 4.99 17.11 23.01
CA MET A 592 5.96 17.51 22.00
C MET A 592 6.67 18.76 22.52
N THR A 593 8.00 18.73 22.56
CA THR A 593 8.82 19.90 22.90
C THR A 593 8.42 21.08 22.02
N ASP A 594 8.37 22.29 22.59
CA ASP A 594 7.88 23.53 21.96
C ASP A 594 8.48 23.85 20.57
N GLY A 595 9.58 23.19 20.17
CA GLY A 595 10.17 23.29 18.83
C GLY A 595 9.49 22.44 17.73
N GLU A 596 8.75 21.38 18.05
CA GLU A 596 8.15 20.48 17.03
C GLU A 596 6.72 20.89 16.62
N LEU A 597 6.03 21.70 17.43
CA LEU A 597 4.68 22.21 17.18
C LEU A 597 4.59 23.20 16.02
N ALA A 598 5.69 23.88 15.68
CA ALA A 598 5.73 24.83 14.58
C ALA A 598 5.86 24.19 13.19
N VAL A 599 6.06 22.86 13.10
CA VAL A 599 6.59 22.20 11.88
C VAL A 599 5.61 21.21 11.23
N ARG A 600 4.52 20.80 11.88
CA ARG A 600 3.59 19.79 11.32
C ARG A 600 2.14 20.25 11.21
N ASP A 601 1.58 20.06 10.00
CA ASP A 601 0.17 20.29 9.67
C ASP A 601 -0.72 19.14 10.20
N GLN A 602 -1.68 19.48 11.06
CA GLN A 602 -2.64 18.53 11.66
C GLN A 602 -3.48 17.78 10.61
N ALA A 603 -3.75 18.39 9.44
CA ALA A 603 -4.47 17.73 8.35
C ALA A 603 -3.73 16.51 7.78
N GLN A 604 -2.41 16.49 7.93
CA GLN A 604 -1.54 15.47 7.38
C GLN A 604 -1.50 14.18 8.22
N TYR A 605 -1.61 14.29 9.55
CA TYR A 605 -1.70 13.12 10.43
C TYR A 605 -3.02 12.37 10.22
N LEU A 606 -4.13 13.11 10.07
CA LEU A 606 -5.45 12.57 9.75
C LEU A 606 -5.48 11.75 8.46
N SER A 607 -4.82 12.25 7.42
CA SER A 607 -4.62 11.52 6.17
C SER A 607 -3.86 10.22 6.40
N THR A 608 -2.85 10.25 7.26
CA THR A 608 -1.95 9.11 7.49
C THR A 608 -2.62 7.98 8.30
N TYR A 609 -3.35 8.32 9.37
CA TYR A 609 -4.14 7.36 10.15
C TYR A 609 -5.16 6.62 9.26
N ARG A 610 -5.90 7.38 8.45
CA ARG A 610 -6.89 6.81 7.53
C ARG A 610 -6.24 5.90 6.48
N ARG A 611 -5.05 6.25 5.97
CA ARG A 611 -4.31 5.40 5.03
C ARG A 611 -3.96 4.03 5.59
N VAL A 612 -3.66 3.91 6.89
CA VAL A 612 -3.43 2.60 7.53
C VAL A 612 -4.73 1.79 7.56
N LEU A 613 -5.83 2.42 7.98
CA LEU A 613 -7.14 1.74 8.04
C LEU A 613 -7.67 1.34 6.65
N ASP A 614 -7.36 2.12 5.62
CA ASP A 614 -7.77 1.86 4.25
C ASP A 614 -6.84 0.90 3.50
N TYR A 615 -5.65 0.61 4.03
CA TYR A 615 -4.72 -0.37 3.47
C TYR A 615 -5.26 -1.80 3.60
N PHE A 616 -5.70 -2.18 4.81
CA PHE A 616 -6.16 -3.54 5.08
C PHE A 616 -7.62 -3.75 4.66
N ASP A 617 -7.88 -4.90 4.04
CA ASP A 617 -9.21 -5.39 3.75
C ASP A 617 -9.84 -6.04 4.99
N ALA A 618 -10.13 -5.19 5.97
CA ALA A 618 -10.51 -5.62 7.30
C ALA A 618 -11.79 -4.91 7.78
N VAL A 619 -12.51 -5.58 8.69
CA VAL A 619 -13.56 -4.96 9.50
C VAL A 619 -12.93 -3.94 10.44
N ARG A 620 -13.50 -2.74 10.52
CA ARG A 620 -13.01 -1.65 11.36
C ARG A 620 -13.92 -1.47 12.57
N ILE A 621 -13.37 -1.56 13.77
CA ILE A 621 -14.10 -1.35 15.02
C ILE A 621 -13.40 -0.22 15.78
N GLY A 622 -14.08 0.90 15.95
CA GLY A 622 -13.59 2.04 16.73
C GLY A 622 -14.27 2.08 18.09
N LEU A 623 -13.50 2.40 19.14
CA LEU A 623 -14.04 2.71 20.45
C LEU A 623 -13.67 4.12 20.84
N THR A 624 -14.61 4.85 21.42
CA THR A 624 -14.37 6.24 21.82
C THR A 624 -15.24 6.65 23.00
N ALA A 625 -14.75 7.57 23.83
CA ALA A 625 -15.60 8.27 24.81
C ALA A 625 -16.41 9.40 24.18
N THR A 626 -15.89 10.04 23.13
CA THR A 626 -16.44 11.25 22.53
C THR A 626 -16.51 11.07 21.01
N PRO A 627 -17.67 10.67 20.45
CA PRO A 627 -17.79 10.48 19.01
C PRO A 627 -17.79 11.84 18.30
N ALA A 628 -16.65 12.20 17.69
CA ALA A 628 -16.52 13.39 16.85
C ALA A 628 -17.00 13.11 15.42
N LYS A 629 -17.30 14.17 14.66
CA LYS A 629 -17.76 14.06 13.26
C LYS A 629 -16.82 13.18 12.42
N HIS A 630 -15.52 13.42 12.50
CA HIS A 630 -14.55 12.63 11.73
C HIS A 630 -14.45 11.17 12.18
N THR A 631 -14.63 10.86 13.46
CA THR A 631 -14.75 9.46 13.95
C THR A 631 -15.91 8.76 13.26
N THR A 632 -17.05 9.45 13.15
CA THR A 632 -18.23 8.90 12.47
C THR A 632 -18.06 8.80 10.94
N GLU A 633 -17.20 9.61 10.32
CA GLU A 633 -16.86 9.48 8.89
C GLU A 633 -16.03 8.22 8.61
N ILE A 634 -15.17 7.82 9.54
CA ILE A 634 -14.34 6.61 9.43
C ILE A 634 -15.13 5.35 9.81
N PHE A 635 -15.77 5.34 10.99
CA PHE A 635 -16.38 4.13 11.58
C PHE A 635 -17.91 4.06 11.45
N GLY A 636 -18.55 5.11 10.92
CA GLY A 636 -20.01 5.23 10.88
C GLY A 636 -20.60 5.74 12.20
N LYS A 637 -21.94 5.78 12.26
CA LYS A 637 -22.66 6.14 13.49
C LYS A 637 -22.43 5.06 14.56
N PRO A 638 -22.41 5.42 15.86
CA PRO A 638 -22.30 4.43 16.93
C PRO A 638 -23.34 3.33 16.80
N VAL A 639 -22.89 2.07 16.85
CA VAL A 639 -23.78 0.90 16.94
C VAL A 639 -24.27 0.68 18.36
N TYR A 640 -23.54 1.21 19.34
CA TYR A 640 -23.91 1.26 20.74
C TYR A 640 -23.35 2.52 21.39
N THR A 641 -24.12 3.10 22.30
CA THR A 641 -23.73 4.27 23.09
C THR A 641 -24.04 3.98 24.55
N TYR A 642 -23.04 4.18 25.42
CA TYR A 642 -23.20 4.20 26.86
C TYR A 642 -22.62 5.51 27.39
N SER A 643 -23.53 6.46 27.64
CA SER A 643 -23.20 7.84 27.94
C SER A 643 -22.80 8.01 29.41
N TYR A 644 -22.13 9.13 29.70
CA TYR A 644 -21.82 9.52 31.08
C TYR A 644 -23.09 9.60 31.94
N ARG A 645 -24.17 10.16 31.40
CA ARG A 645 -25.44 10.31 32.13
C ARG A 645 -26.07 8.97 32.48
N GLU A 646 -26.05 8.01 31.55
CA GLU A 646 -26.52 6.65 31.81
C GLU A 646 -25.62 5.94 32.83
N ALA A 647 -24.30 6.07 32.70
CA ALA A 647 -23.36 5.47 33.62
C ALA A 647 -23.46 6.01 35.06
N VAL A 648 -23.79 7.29 35.22
CA VAL A 648 -24.12 7.88 36.53
C VAL A 648 -25.47 7.38 37.03
N ALA A 649 -26.49 7.32 36.17
CA ALA A 649 -27.82 6.83 36.54
C ALA A 649 -27.83 5.35 36.98
N ASP A 650 -26.92 4.55 36.42
CA ASP A 650 -26.74 3.13 36.73
C ASP A 650 -25.75 2.88 37.90
N ASP A 651 -25.30 3.93 38.60
CA ASP A 651 -24.33 3.88 39.71
C ASP A 651 -22.94 3.29 39.34
N TRP A 652 -22.57 3.33 38.06
CA TRP A 652 -21.26 2.87 37.60
C TRP A 652 -20.20 3.97 37.54
N LEU A 653 -20.61 5.23 37.44
CA LEU A 653 -19.77 6.42 37.52
C LEU A 653 -20.28 7.36 38.60
N ILE A 654 -19.33 8.08 39.21
CA ILE A 654 -19.62 9.11 40.20
C ILE A 654 -19.96 10.40 39.45
N ASP A 655 -21.03 11.07 39.85
CA ASP A 655 -21.38 12.37 39.26
C ASP A 655 -20.35 13.45 39.65
N HIS A 656 -20.21 14.49 38.84
CA HIS A 656 -19.37 15.65 39.16
C HIS A 656 -20.22 16.91 39.32
N GLU A 657 -19.80 17.75 40.24
CA GLU A 657 -20.36 19.10 40.32
C GLU A 657 -20.00 19.88 39.05
N PRO A 658 -20.85 20.84 38.62
CA PRO A 658 -20.54 21.71 37.49
C PRO A 658 -19.13 22.31 37.65
N PRO A 659 -18.32 22.32 36.58
CA PRO A 659 -16.95 22.81 36.67
C PRO A 659 -16.96 24.28 37.12
N ILE A 660 -16.12 24.61 38.11
CA ILE A 660 -15.88 25.99 38.51
C ILE A 660 -15.19 26.69 37.35
N ARG A 661 -15.91 27.57 36.66
CA ARG A 661 -15.36 28.38 35.58
C ARG A 661 -14.65 29.57 36.19
N TYR A 662 -13.33 29.57 36.13
CA TYR A 662 -12.53 30.74 36.45
C TYR A 662 -12.62 31.73 35.30
N GLU A 663 -13.28 32.86 35.53
CA GLU A 663 -13.31 33.98 34.60
C GLU A 663 -12.34 35.05 35.08
N THR A 664 -11.55 35.61 34.16
CA THR A 664 -10.68 36.74 34.45
C THR A 664 -11.47 38.05 34.38
N LEU A 665 -11.00 39.08 35.08
CA LEU A 665 -11.58 40.43 34.95
C LEU A 665 -11.52 40.93 33.50
N LEU A 666 -10.47 40.58 32.76
CA LEU A 666 -10.30 40.93 31.35
C LEU A 666 -11.30 40.20 30.45
N SER A 667 -11.54 38.89 30.65
CA SER A 667 -12.56 38.14 29.88
C SER A 667 -13.98 38.64 30.15
N ARG A 668 -14.23 39.24 31.32
CA ARG A 668 -15.55 39.79 31.69
C ARG A 668 -15.75 41.23 31.20
N ASN A 669 -14.71 42.06 31.27
CA ASN A 669 -14.82 43.50 31.04
C ASN A 669 -14.23 43.95 29.69
N GLY A 670 -13.58 43.05 28.97
CA GLY A 670 -12.76 43.35 27.80
C GLY A 670 -11.40 43.93 28.19
N ILE A 671 -10.55 44.13 27.18
CA ILE A 671 -9.32 44.92 27.30
C ILE A 671 -9.68 46.33 26.86
N ARG A 672 -9.53 47.31 27.76
CA ARG A 672 -9.74 48.73 27.47
C ARG A 672 -8.47 49.48 27.76
N PHE A 673 -8.06 50.30 26.81
CA PHE A 673 -6.99 51.26 26.98
C PHE A 673 -7.54 52.67 26.79
N GLU A 674 -7.27 53.55 27.75
CA GLU A 674 -7.74 54.93 27.68
C GLU A 674 -6.86 55.76 26.73
N ARG A 675 -7.43 56.84 26.20
CA ARG A 675 -6.69 57.77 25.35
C ARG A 675 -5.54 58.43 26.13
N GLY A 676 -4.32 58.30 25.61
CA GLY A 676 -3.09 58.78 26.27
C GLY A 676 -2.43 57.75 27.20
N GLU A 677 -2.94 56.52 27.28
CA GLU A 677 -2.30 55.45 28.05
C GLU A 677 -1.06 54.92 27.31
N THR A 678 0.04 54.71 28.04
CA THR A 678 1.27 54.17 27.49
C THR A 678 1.21 52.65 27.47
N VAL A 679 1.15 52.05 26.29
CA VAL A 679 1.18 50.59 26.11
C VAL A 679 2.57 50.14 25.71
N SER A 680 3.03 49.04 26.31
CA SER A 680 4.31 48.41 25.98
C SER A 680 4.09 47.19 25.10
N ALA A 681 4.69 47.17 23.93
CA ALA A 681 4.77 46.00 23.05
C ALA A 681 6.23 45.51 22.99
N ILE A 682 6.43 44.21 22.79
CA ILE A 682 7.77 43.64 22.59
C ILE A 682 7.92 43.36 21.10
N ASP A 683 8.94 43.94 20.46
CA ASP A 683 9.30 43.58 19.09
C ASP A 683 9.93 42.18 19.10
N LEU A 684 9.23 41.21 18.53
CA LEU A 684 9.63 39.79 18.51
C LEU A 684 10.88 39.52 17.66
N GLY A 685 11.31 40.45 16.81
CA GLY A 685 12.53 40.34 16.00
C GLY A 685 13.78 40.88 16.69
N SER A 686 13.64 41.95 17.49
CA SER A 686 14.76 42.65 18.14
C SER A 686 14.84 42.40 19.66
N GLY A 687 13.74 42.00 20.30
CA GLY A 687 13.63 41.79 21.75
C GLY A 687 13.53 43.08 22.56
N GLU A 688 13.44 44.24 21.92
CA GLU A 688 13.30 45.54 22.57
C GLU A 688 11.83 45.82 22.94
N ILE A 689 11.64 46.57 24.04
CA ILE A 689 10.32 47.00 24.52
C ILE A 689 10.02 48.36 23.87
N GLU A 690 9.08 48.38 22.93
CA GLU A 690 8.55 49.61 22.35
C GLU A 690 7.38 50.13 23.21
N GLN A 691 7.46 51.39 23.60
CA GLN A 691 6.39 52.09 24.32
C GLN A 691 5.75 53.11 23.39
N SER A 692 4.43 53.01 23.18
CA SER A 692 3.66 53.94 22.37
C SER A 692 2.50 54.51 23.16
N GLU A 693 2.26 55.81 23.01
CA GLU A 693 1.11 56.50 23.60
C GLU A 693 -0.09 56.39 22.66
N LEU A 694 -1.24 55.97 23.17
CA LEU A 694 -2.43 55.73 22.34
C LEU A 694 -3.15 57.04 22.01
N GLU A 695 -3.29 57.34 20.71
CA GLU A 695 -3.97 58.56 20.24
C GLU A 695 -5.49 58.57 20.45
N ASP A 696 -6.11 57.38 20.54
CA ASP A 696 -7.55 57.13 20.70
C ASP A 696 -7.84 56.01 21.71
N GLU A 697 -9.06 55.96 22.26
CA GLU A 697 -9.52 54.87 23.14
C GLU A 697 -9.67 53.56 22.34
N LEU A 698 -9.07 52.47 22.85
CA LEU A 698 -9.13 51.15 22.22
C LEU A 698 -9.84 50.16 23.14
N ALA A 699 -10.88 49.51 22.60
CA ALA A 699 -11.61 48.45 23.29
C ALA A 699 -11.57 47.16 22.47
N PHE A 700 -11.10 46.07 23.08
CA PHE A 700 -11.04 44.75 22.48
C PHE A 700 -11.83 43.73 23.30
N GLU A 701 -12.57 42.87 22.61
CA GLU A 701 -12.98 41.60 23.21
C GLU A 701 -11.79 40.65 23.23
N VAL A 702 -11.58 39.95 24.34
CA VAL A 702 -10.40 39.08 24.57
C VAL A 702 -10.25 38.02 23.48
N ASP A 703 -11.36 37.43 23.01
CA ASP A 703 -11.36 36.45 21.92
C ASP A 703 -10.94 37.03 20.57
N ALA A 704 -11.19 38.32 20.33
CA ALA A 704 -10.77 39.02 19.13
C ALA A 704 -9.33 39.51 19.22
N PHE A 705 -8.86 39.86 20.43
CA PHE A 705 -7.49 40.26 20.71
C PHE A 705 -6.51 39.09 20.51
N ASN A 706 -6.79 37.93 21.11
CA ASN A 706 -5.95 36.71 21.01
C ASN A 706 -5.85 36.12 19.58
N ARG A 707 -6.69 36.56 18.64
CA ARG A 707 -6.62 36.15 17.23
C ARG A 707 -5.86 37.15 16.35
N ARG A 708 -5.62 38.37 16.84
CA ARG A 708 -5.06 39.50 16.07
C ARG A 708 -3.64 39.87 16.48
N VAL A 709 -3.29 39.62 17.74
CA VAL A 709 -1.96 39.80 18.34
C VAL A 709 -1.36 38.42 18.55
#